data_AF-A0A6J3AVN6-F1
#
_entry.id   AF-A0A6J3AVN6-F1
#
_cell.length_a   1.000
_cell.length_b   1.000
_cell.length_c   1.000
_cell.angle_alpha   90.00
_cell.angle_beta   90.00
_cell.angle_gamma   90.00
#
_symmetry.space_group_name_H-M   'P 1'
#
loop_
_entity.id
_entity.type
_entity.pdbx_description
1 polymer ?
#
loop_
_entity_poly.entity_id
_entity_poly.type
_entity_poly.pdbx_seq_one_letter_code
_entity_poly.pdbx_strand_id
1 'polypeptide(L)'
;MPAVSKGDGMRGLAVFISDIRNCKSKEAEIKRINKELANIRSKFKGDKALDGYSKKKYVCKLLFIFLLGHDIDFGHMEAVNLLSSNKYTEKQIGYLFISVLVNSNSELIRLINNAIKNDLASRNPTFMCLALHCIANVGSREMGEAFAADIPRILVAGDSMDSVKQSAALCLLRLYKASPDLVPMGEWTARVVHLLNDQHMGVVTAAVSLITCLCKKNPDDFKTCISLAVSRLSRIVSSASTDLQDYTYYFVPAPWLSVKLLRLLQCYPPPEDAAVKGRLVECLETVLNKAQEPPKSKKVQHSNAKNAILFETISLIIHYDSEPNLLVRACNQLGQFLQHRETNLRYLALESMCTLASSEFSHEAVKTHIDTVINALKTERDVSVRQRAADLLYAMCDRSNAKQIVSEMLRYLETADYAIREEIVLKVAILAEKYAVDYSWYVDTILNLIRIAGDYVSEEVWYRVLQIVTNRDDVQGYAAKTVFEALQAPACHENMVKVGGYILGEFGNLIAGDPRSSPPVQFSLLHSKFHLCSVATRALLLSTYIKFINLFPETKATIQGVLRAGSQLRNADVELQQRAVEYLTLSSVASTDVLATVLEEMPPFPERESSILAKLKRKKGPGAGSALDDGRRDPSSHDINGGVEPTPSTVSTPSPSADLLGLRAAPPPAAPPAPLGAGNLLVDVFSDGPAAQPSLGPTPEEAFLSELEPPAPESPMALLADPAPAADPGPEDIGPPIPEADELLNKFVCRNNGVLFENQLLQIGVKSEFRQNLGRMYLFYGNKTSVQFQNFSPTVVHPGDLQTHILSTWSSPLAPARPLQVCFPGSWETDEPR
;
A
#
# COMPACT_ATOMS: atom_id res chain seq x y z
N MET A 1 21.09 35.12 -33.62
CA MET A 1 21.64 35.61 -32.33
C MET A 1 23.16 35.61 -32.43
N PRO A 2 23.88 36.61 -31.89
CA PRO A 2 25.33 36.53 -31.76
C PRO A 2 25.71 35.40 -30.79
N ALA A 3 26.85 34.74 -31.03
CA ALA A 3 27.30 33.62 -30.21
C ALA A 3 27.66 34.07 -28.79
N VAL A 4 26.82 33.72 -27.81
CA VAL A 4 27.11 33.95 -26.39
C VAL A 4 28.31 33.11 -25.99
N SER A 5 29.36 33.77 -25.48
CA SER A 5 30.61 33.11 -25.07
C SER A 5 30.35 32.04 -24.01
N LYS A 6 30.87 30.83 -24.21
CA LYS A 6 30.77 29.69 -23.26
C LYS A 6 31.69 29.88 -22.05
N GLY A 7 31.39 30.88 -21.21
CA GLY A 7 32.20 31.29 -20.06
C GLY A 7 31.99 30.50 -18.76
N ASP A 8 31.36 29.32 -18.78
CA ASP A 8 30.82 28.66 -17.57
C ASP A 8 31.81 27.71 -16.85
N GLY A 9 33.11 27.79 -17.16
CA GLY A 9 34.13 26.90 -16.62
C GLY A 9 34.48 27.14 -15.14
N MET A 10 34.11 26.23 -14.25
CA MET A 10 34.60 26.19 -12.85
C MET A 10 35.83 25.28 -12.72
N ARG A 11 37.03 25.75 -13.11
CA ARG A 11 38.28 24.96 -13.08
C ARG A 11 38.53 24.29 -11.72
N GLY A 12 38.26 24.99 -10.61
CA GLY A 12 38.45 24.46 -9.26
C GLY A 12 37.51 23.31 -8.88
N LEU A 13 36.32 23.22 -9.50
CA LEU A 13 35.40 22.10 -9.36
C LEU A 13 35.89 20.90 -10.18
N ALA A 14 36.26 21.12 -11.44
CA ALA A 14 36.77 20.05 -12.32
C ALA A 14 38.01 19.34 -11.74
N VAL A 15 38.95 20.10 -11.15
CA VAL A 15 40.11 19.52 -10.45
C VAL A 15 39.67 18.67 -9.26
N PHE A 16 38.73 19.14 -8.43
CA PHE A 16 38.24 18.38 -7.27
C PHE A 16 37.52 17.09 -7.66
N ILE A 17 36.69 17.12 -8.71
CA ILE A 17 36.04 15.93 -9.27
C ILE A 17 37.11 14.97 -9.82
N SER A 18 38.14 15.47 -10.50
CA SER A 18 39.23 14.62 -10.98
C SER A 18 40.03 14.00 -9.84
N ASP A 19 40.32 14.74 -8.77
CA ASP A 19 41.03 14.22 -7.59
C ASP A 19 40.24 13.08 -6.95
N ILE A 20 38.92 13.24 -6.80
CA ILE A 20 38.01 12.21 -6.28
C ILE A 20 37.99 10.98 -7.19
N ARG A 21 37.82 11.17 -8.50
CA ARG A 21 37.84 10.05 -9.48
C ARG A 21 39.19 9.34 -9.58
N ASN A 22 40.28 10.01 -9.19
CA ASN A 22 41.62 9.44 -9.15
C ASN A 22 41.96 8.76 -7.80
N CYS A 23 41.05 8.80 -6.81
CA CYS A 23 41.25 8.11 -5.53
C CYS A 23 41.20 6.58 -5.73
N LYS A 24 42.19 5.88 -5.18
CA LYS A 24 42.33 4.41 -5.32
C LYS A 24 41.58 3.61 -4.26
N SER A 25 41.02 4.25 -3.24
CA SER A 25 40.26 3.62 -2.16
C SER A 25 39.25 4.60 -1.55
N LYS A 26 38.26 4.09 -0.82
CA LYS A 26 37.21 4.91 -0.20
C LYS A 26 37.76 5.79 0.93
N GLU A 27 38.81 5.36 1.63
CA GLU A 27 39.51 6.16 2.65
C GLU A 27 40.24 7.34 2.01
N ALA A 28 40.84 7.14 0.82
CA ALA A 28 41.49 8.21 0.08
C ALA A 28 40.47 9.26 -0.39
N GLU A 29 39.28 8.81 -0.84
CA GLU A 29 38.15 9.66 -1.20
C GLU A 29 37.66 10.48 0.00
N ILE A 30 37.34 9.84 1.12
CA ILE A 30 36.90 10.50 2.37
C ILE A 30 37.96 11.51 2.85
N LYS A 31 39.25 11.15 2.82
CA LYS A 31 40.36 12.05 3.17
C LYS A 31 40.46 13.25 2.22
N ARG A 32 40.20 13.06 0.92
CA ARG A 32 40.19 14.14 -0.08
C ARG A 32 38.98 15.08 0.10
N ILE A 33 37.82 14.54 0.46
CA ILE A 33 36.59 15.27 0.77
C ILE A 33 36.77 16.08 2.05
N ASN A 34 37.19 15.47 3.16
CA ASN A 34 37.44 16.16 4.43
C ASN A 34 38.46 17.31 4.28
N LYS A 35 39.51 17.12 3.47
CA LYS A 35 40.47 18.18 3.14
C LYS A 35 39.81 19.35 2.39
N GLU A 36 38.85 19.09 1.51
CA GLU A 36 38.12 20.14 0.80
C GLU A 36 37.07 20.82 1.70
N LEU A 37 36.35 20.07 2.53
CA LEU A 37 35.41 20.62 3.52
C LEU A 37 36.12 21.58 4.49
N ALA A 38 37.27 21.19 5.02
CA ALA A 38 38.09 22.04 5.88
C ALA A 38 38.56 23.32 5.14
N ASN A 39 39.00 23.19 3.87
CA ASN A 39 39.36 24.34 3.03
C ASN A 39 38.17 25.29 2.80
N ILE A 40 37.00 24.77 2.45
CA ILE A 40 35.79 25.59 2.22
C ILE A 40 35.36 26.28 3.52
N ARG A 41 35.33 25.56 4.65
CA ARG A 41 34.99 26.09 5.98
C ARG A 41 35.94 27.21 6.41
N SER A 42 37.24 27.04 6.17
CA SER A 42 38.24 28.10 6.40
C SER A 42 38.03 29.32 5.50
N LYS A 43 37.63 29.13 4.24
CA LYS A 43 37.38 30.23 3.30
C LYS A 43 36.09 31.00 3.60
N PHE A 44 35.05 30.34 4.11
CA PHE A 44 33.80 30.99 4.52
C PHE A 44 33.93 31.74 5.86
N LYS A 45 34.74 31.23 6.79
CA LYS A 45 35.02 31.88 8.09
C LYS A 45 36.12 32.95 8.08
N GLY A 46 36.76 33.24 6.94
CA GLY A 46 37.86 34.20 6.88
C GLY A 46 37.40 35.64 6.65
N ASP A 47 38.07 36.61 7.28
CA ASP A 47 37.73 38.05 7.22
C ASP A 47 37.70 38.67 5.82
N LYS A 48 38.30 38.01 4.82
CA LYS A 48 38.29 38.46 3.43
C LYS A 48 37.00 38.04 2.74
N ALA A 49 36.09 39.00 2.55
CA ALA A 49 34.88 38.84 1.76
C ALA A 49 35.18 38.19 0.40
N LEU A 50 34.68 36.97 0.20
CA LEU A 50 34.86 36.22 -1.04
C LEU A 50 34.10 36.86 -2.20
N ASP A 51 34.73 36.88 -3.37
CA ASP A 51 34.09 37.28 -4.62
C ASP A 51 32.97 36.30 -5.03
N GLY A 52 32.00 36.78 -5.82
CA GLY A 52 30.84 36.00 -6.24
C GLY A 52 31.20 34.71 -6.99
N TYR A 53 32.29 34.69 -7.77
CA TYR A 53 32.75 33.49 -8.47
C TYR A 53 33.35 32.47 -7.48
N SER A 54 34.13 32.91 -6.48
CA SER A 54 34.61 31.99 -5.43
C SER A 54 33.48 31.45 -4.56
N LYS A 55 32.50 32.27 -4.16
CA LYS A 55 31.30 31.81 -3.43
C LYS A 55 30.56 30.74 -4.26
N LYS A 56 30.22 31.03 -5.52
CA LYS A 56 29.61 30.09 -6.47
C LYS A 56 30.37 28.76 -6.56
N LYS A 57 31.69 28.84 -6.77
CA LYS A 57 32.60 27.69 -6.89
C LYS A 57 32.62 26.81 -5.63
N TYR A 58 32.63 27.42 -4.44
CA TYR A 58 32.67 26.66 -3.19
C TYR A 58 31.31 26.07 -2.81
N VAL A 59 30.21 26.80 -2.98
CA VAL A 59 28.83 26.27 -2.81
C VAL A 59 28.58 25.11 -3.76
N CYS A 60 29.03 25.19 -5.02
CA CYS A 60 28.94 24.09 -5.98
C CYS A 60 29.79 22.86 -5.59
N LYS A 61 30.94 23.05 -4.93
CA LYS A 61 31.70 21.92 -4.34
C LYS A 61 30.97 21.26 -3.17
N LEU A 62 30.35 22.04 -2.27
CA LEU A 62 29.56 21.49 -1.17
C LEU A 62 28.37 20.68 -1.70
N LEU A 63 27.66 21.20 -2.71
CA LEU A 63 26.60 20.46 -3.41
C LEU A 63 27.12 19.14 -4.01
N PHE A 64 28.29 19.16 -4.66
CA PHE A 64 28.88 17.93 -5.20
C PHE A 64 29.22 16.90 -4.11
N ILE A 65 29.73 17.34 -2.95
CA ILE A 65 30.01 16.46 -1.80
C ILE A 65 28.71 15.87 -1.24
N PHE A 66 27.66 16.67 -1.12
CA PHE A 66 26.33 16.21 -0.72
C PHE A 66 25.78 15.13 -1.67
N LEU A 67 25.90 15.35 -2.99
CA LEU A 67 25.47 14.38 -4.02
C LEU A 67 26.31 13.09 -4.06
N LEU A 68 27.46 13.03 -3.36
CA LEU A 68 28.22 11.78 -3.13
C LEU A 68 27.74 11.01 -1.89
N GLY A 69 26.76 11.53 -1.14
CA GLY A 69 26.24 10.91 0.09
C GLY A 69 26.98 11.32 1.38
N HIS A 70 27.64 12.49 1.38
CA HIS A 70 28.29 13.05 2.57
C HIS A 70 27.53 14.26 3.10
N ASP A 71 27.16 14.24 4.39
CA ASP A 71 26.39 15.32 5.02
C ASP A 71 27.13 16.67 5.04
N ILE A 72 26.35 17.75 4.91
CA ILE A 72 26.83 19.14 4.87
C ILE A 72 26.09 19.98 5.92
N ASP A 73 26.82 20.41 6.96
CA ASP A 73 26.34 21.20 8.10
C ASP A 73 26.48 22.73 7.91
N PHE A 74 27.12 23.20 6.83
CA PHE A 74 27.43 24.62 6.60
C PHE A 74 27.39 25.01 5.11
N GLY A 75 27.41 26.32 4.81
CA GLY A 75 27.31 26.83 3.43
C GLY A 75 25.92 27.35 3.03
N HIS A 76 24.91 27.12 3.88
CA HIS A 76 23.53 27.55 3.63
C HIS A 76 23.39 29.08 3.51
N MET A 77 24.03 29.85 4.39
CA MET A 77 23.98 31.32 4.35
C MET A 77 24.72 31.87 3.12
N GLU A 78 25.82 31.24 2.72
CA GLU A 78 26.57 31.58 1.50
C GLU A 78 25.74 31.31 0.24
N ALA A 79 24.94 30.24 0.22
CA ALA A 79 23.99 29.96 -0.85
C ALA A 79 22.85 30.99 -0.90
N VAL A 80 22.27 31.37 0.25
CA VAL A 80 21.25 32.44 0.33
C VAL A 80 21.80 33.78 -0.18
N ASN A 81 23.05 34.12 0.16
CA ASN A 81 23.71 35.32 -0.36
C ASN A 81 23.90 35.32 -1.90
N LEU A 82 24.02 34.14 -2.53
CA LEU A 82 24.08 34.05 -3.99
C LEU A 82 22.71 34.34 -4.65
N LEU A 83 21.60 34.15 -3.95
CA LEU A 83 20.26 34.48 -4.45
C LEU A 83 20.09 35.98 -4.71
N SER A 84 20.81 36.85 -3.99
CA SER A 84 20.75 38.30 -4.20
C SER A 84 21.69 38.82 -5.30
N SER A 85 22.47 37.95 -5.96
CA SER A 85 23.40 38.37 -7.03
C SER A 85 22.66 38.72 -8.33
N ASN A 86 23.12 39.76 -9.05
CA ASN A 86 22.60 40.09 -10.39
C ASN A 86 23.08 39.14 -11.50
N LYS A 87 23.94 38.16 -11.21
CA LYS A 87 24.46 37.21 -12.20
C LYS A 87 23.69 35.90 -12.17
N TYR A 88 23.17 35.50 -13.33
CA TYR A 88 22.45 34.23 -13.52
C TYR A 88 23.19 33.02 -12.92
N THR A 89 24.46 32.79 -13.27
CA THR A 89 25.18 31.59 -12.78
C THR A 89 25.43 31.57 -11.27
N GLU A 90 25.43 32.74 -10.61
CA GLU A 90 25.55 32.84 -9.16
C GLU A 90 24.20 32.50 -8.51
N LYS A 91 23.10 33.15 -8.93
CA LYS A 91 21.72 32.80 -8.54
C LYS A 91 21.40 31.32 -8.76
N GLN A 92 21.71 30.78 -9.93
CA GLN A 92 21.42 29.39 -10.30
C GLN A 92 22.01 28.38 -9.31
N ILE A 93 23.28 28.58 -8.91
CA ILE A 93 23.93 27.71 -7.93
C ILE A 93 23.37 27.92 -6.52
N GLY A 94 23.02 29.15 -6.14
CA GLY A 94 22.29 29.43 -4.90
C GLY A 94 20.95 28.69 -4.85
N TYR A 95 20.10 28.90 -5.86
CA TYR A 95 18.79 28.26 -5.98
C TYR A 95 18.87 26.73 -6.05
N LEU A 96 19.85 26.17 -6.76
CA LEU A 96 20.06 24.72 -6.81
C LEU A 96 20.49 24.17 -5.46
N PHE A 97 21.41 24.83 -4.76
CA PHE A 97 21.86 24.41 -3.43
C PHE A 97 20.69 24.39 -2.43
N ILE A 98 19.90 25.48 -2.36
CA ILE A 98 18.74 25.51 -1.46
C ILE A 98 17.65 24.51 -1.87
N SER A 99 17.42 24.29 -3.17
CA SER A 99 16.39 23.33 -3.63
C SER A 99 16.74 21.87 -3.31
N VAL A 100 18.00 21.58 -2.97
CA VAL A 100 18.50 20.23 -2.65
C VAL A 100 18.79 20.05 -1.14
N LEU A 101 19.25 21.11 -0.45
CA LEU A 101 19.70 21.04 0.95
C LEU A 101 18.81 21.79 1.97
N VAL A 102 17.67 22.40 1.58
CA VAL A 102 16.80 23.10 2.55
C VAL A 102 16.22 22.14 3.58
N ASN A 103 16.77 22.24 4.79
CA ASN A 103 16.23 21.73 6.04
C ASN A 103 15.27 22.78 6.65
N SER A 104 14.41 22.38 7.60
CA SER A 104 13.34 23.17 8.22
C SER A 104 13.81 24.31 9.15
N ASN A 105 14.95 24.95 8.88
CA ASN A 105 15.43 26.11 9.63
C ASN A 105 14.65 27.37 9.22
N SER A 106 13.79 27.84 10.12
CA SER A 106 12.82 28.91 9.91
C SER A 106 13.44 30.26 9.49
N GLU A 107 14.64 30.60 9.96
CA GLU A 107 15.27 31.88 9.61
C GLU A 107 15.73 31.92 8.15
N LEU A 108 16.31 30.82 7.66
CA LEU A 108 16.77 30.72 6.27
C LEU A 108 15.60 30.74 5.29
N ILE A 109 14.49 30.07 5.62
CA ILE A 109 13.27 30.06 4.79
C ILE A 109 12.73 31.48 4.60
N ARG A 110 12.71 32.31 5.65
CA ARG A 110 12.30 33.72 5.56
C ARG A 110 13.18 34.54 4.61
N LEU A 111 14.51 34.34 4.66
CA LEU A 111 15.45 35.02 3.75
C LEU A 111 15.30 34.54 2.30
N ILE A 112 15.09 33.24 2.09
CA ILE A 112 14.81 32.63 0.79
C ILE A 112 13.52 33.20 0.20
N ASN A 113 12.44 33.27 0.98
CA ASN A 113 11.16 33.84 0.54
C ASN A 113 11.31 35.32 0.13
N ASN A 114 12.09 36.11 0.86
CA ASN A 114 12.38 37.50 0.47
C ASN A 114 13.16 37.57 -0.87
N ALA A 115 14.13 36.69 -1.10
CA ALA A 115 14.86 36.64 -2.37
C ALA A 115 13.96 36.21 -3.55
N ILE A 116 13.12 35.17 -3.35
CA ILE A 116 12.12 34.70 -4.31
C ILE A 116 11.15 35.84 -4.65
N LYS A 117 10.63 36.57 -3.65
CA LYS A 117 9.70 37.70 -3.86
C LYS A 117 10.33 38.80 -4.72
N ASN A 118 11.59 39.15 -4.46
CA ASN A 118 12.33 40.13 -5.26
C ASN A 118 12.53 39.66 -6.70
N ASP A 119 12.81 38.36 -6.92
CA ASP A 119 13.01 37.80 -8.25
C ASP A 119 11.71 37.68 -9.06
N LEU A 120 10.60 37.34 -8.41
CA LEU A 120 9.26 37.40 -9.02
C LEU A 120 8.87 38.84 -9.39
N ALA A 121 9.24 39.83 -8.57
CA ALA A 121 9.00 41.25 -8.85
C ALA A 121 9.95 41.84 -9.92
N SER A 122 11.10 41.21 -10.18
CA SER A 122 12.17 41.76 -11.03
C SER A 122 11.82 41.93 -12.51
N ARG A 123 10.70 41.37 -12.98
CA ARG A 123 10.28 41.24 -14.39
C ARG A 123 11.30 40.59 -15.33
N ASN A 124 12.41 40.07 -14.82
CA ASN A 124 13.37 39.31 -15.61
C ASN A 124 12.88 37.86 -15.72
N PRO A 125 12.48 37.38 -16.92
CA PRO A 125 11.88 36.05 -17.07
C PRO A 125 12.80 34.93 -16.58
N THR A 126 14.12 35.09 -16.70
CA THR A 126 15.09 34.09 -16.23
C THR A 126 15.11 33.99 -14.70
N PHE A 127 15.00 35.11 -13.99
CA PHE A 127 14.99 35.13 -12.52
C PHE A 127 13.63 34.69 -11.98
N MET A 128 12.53 35.11 -12.64
CA MET A 128 11.19 34.61 -12.35
C MET A 128 11.12 33.09 -12.50
N CYS A 129 11.66 32.50 -13.57
CA CYS A 129 11.69 31.05 -13.74
C CYS A 129 12.54 30.34 -12.67
N LEU A 130 13.69 30.89 -12.26
CA LEU A 130 14.48 30.31 -11.15
C LEU A 130 13.70 30.31 -9.84
N ALA A 131 13.03 31.43 -9.52
CA ALA A 131 12.19 31.56 -8.34
C ALA A 131 10.99 30.58 -8.36
N LEU A 132 10.27 30.50 -9.49
CA LEU A 132 9.16 29.55 -9.69
C LEU A 132 9.60 28.09 -9.60
N HIS A 133 10.77 27.73 -10.15
CA HIS A 133 11.32 26.39 -10.02
C HIS A 133 11.74 26.06 -8.59
N CYS A 134 12.25 27.03 -7.82
CA CYS A 134 12.56 26.82 -6.41
C CYS A 134 11.30 26.52 -5.59
N ILE A 135 10.23 27.31 -5.76
CA ILE A 135 8.93 27.06 -5.14
C ILE A 135 8.39 25.67 -5.54
N ALA A 136 8.47 25.31 -6.82
CA ALA A 136 7.97 24.02 -7.32
C ALA A 136 8.79 22.80 -6.83
N ASN A 137 10.10 22.96 -6.62
CA ASN A 137 10.95 21.87 -6.14
C ASN A 137 10.83 21.69 -4.61
N VAL A 138 10.87 22.78 -3.84
CA VAL A 138 10.81 22.75 -2.37
C VAL A 138 9.37 22.50 -1.91
N GLY A 139 8.41 23.34 -2.33
CA GLY A 139 6.99 23.18 -2.02
C GLY A 139 6.65 23.17 -0.52
N SER A 140 7.35 23.97 0.30
CA SER A 140 7.04 24.07 1.73
C SER A 140 5.74 24.84 1.99
N ARG A 141 5.11 24.62 3.15
CA ARG A 141 3.86 25.30 3.52
C ARG A 141 4.03 26.81 3.58
N GLU A 142 5.16 27.28 4.11
CA GLU A 142 5.49 28.70 4.22
C GLU A 142 5.69 29.37 2.85
N MET A 143 6.18 28.62 1.84
CA MET A 143 6.22 29.10 0.45
C MET A 143 4.81 29.13 -0.16
N GLY A 144 3.96 28.16 0.17
CA GLY A 144 2.54 28.20 -0.19
C GLY A 144 1.86 29.45 0.34
N GLU A 145 1.95 29.70 1.65
CA GLU A 145 1.35 30.86 2.32
C GLU A 145 1.91 32.19 1.80
N ALA A 146 3.18 32.25 1.42
CA ALA A 146 3.80 33.45 0.86
C ALA A 146 3.45 33.74 -0.61
N PHE A 147 3.21 32.72 -1.44
CA PHE A 147 3.15 32.88 -2.91
C PHE A 147 1.89 32.36 -3.60
N ALA A 148 1.05 31.52 -2.97
CA ALA A 148 -0.09 30.88 -3.63
C ALA A 148 -1.10 31.86 -4.25
N ALA A 149 -1.24 33.08 -3.70
CA ALA A 149 -2.08 34.14 -4.27
C ALA A 149 -1.46 34.85 -5.49
N ASP A 150 -0.13 34.85 -5.62
CA ASP A 150 0.59 35.57 -6.67
C ASP A 150 0.91 34.71 -7.90
N ILE A 151 1.15 33.40 -7.73
CA ILE A 151 1.42 32.51 -8.88
C ILE A 151 0.27 32.48 -9.91
N PRO A 152 -1.02 32.40 -9.52
CA PRO A 152 -2.13 32.49 -10.48
C PRO A 152 -2.17 33.82 -11.23
N ARG A 153 -1.80 34.93 -10.57
CA ARG A 153 -1.75 36.27 -11.19
C ARG A 153 -0.67 36.33 -12.27
N ILE A 154 0.52 35.79 -11.99
CA ILE A 154 1.63 35.69 -12.94
C ILE A 154 1.24 34.79 -14.13
N LEU A 155 0.51 33.69 -13.88
CA LEU A 155 0.08 32.76 -14.93
C LEU A 155 -0.91 33.39 -15.93
N VAL A 156 -1.85 34.22 -15.46
CA VAL A 156 -2.88 34.86 -16.31
C VAL A 156 -2.50 36.27 -16.80
N ALA A 157 -1.28 36.73 -16.49
CA ALA A 157 -0.77 38.02 -16.94
C ALA A 157 -0.40 37.99 -18.43
N GLY A 158 -1.01 38.87 -19.23
CA GLY A 158 -0.84 38.89 -20.69
C GLY A 158 0.55 39.31 -21.16
N ASP A 159 1.29 40.06 -20.33
CA ASP A 159 2.66 40.52 -20.56
C ASP A 159 3.74 39.51 -20.13
N SER A 160 3.36 38.42 -19.47
CA SER A 160 4.31 37.39 -19.05
C SER A 160 4.77 36.53 -20.22
N MET A 161 6.09 36.29 -20.30
CA MET A 161 6.67 35.39 -21.31
C MET A 161 6.16 33.95 -21.18
N ASP A 162 6.11 33.24 -22.30
CA ASP A 162 5.59 31.88 -22.39
C ASP A 162 6.39 30.88 -21.55
N SER A 163 7.69 31.10 -21.36
CA SER A 163 8.52 30.32 -20.44
C SER A 163 8.11 30.52 -18.97
N VAL A 164 7.77 31.75 -18.58
CA VAL A 164 7.27 32.08 -17.23
C VAL A 164 5.90 31.47 -17.01
N LYS A 165 4.97 31.55 -17.99
CA LYS A 165 3.66 30.89 -17.92
C LYS A 165 3.78 29.38 -17.72
N GLN A 166 4.70 28.71 -18.44
CA GLN A 166 4.97 27.28 -18.29
C GLN A 166 5.42 26.93 -16.86
N SER A 167 6.44 27.63 -16.34
CA SER A 167 6.93 27.43 -14.98
C SER A 167 5.87 27.78 -13.92
N ALA A 168 5.06 28.82 -14.13
CA ALA A 168 4.01 29.25 -13.21
C ALA A 168 2.85 28.23 -13.13
N ALA A 169 2.40 27.66 -14.25
CA ALA A 169 1.36 26.64 -14.26
C ALA A 169 1.79 25.36 -13.51
N LEU A 170 3.04 24.92 -13.69
CA LEU A 170 3.57 23.74 -13.02
C LEU A 170 3.90 24.01 -11.53
N CYS A 171 4.32 25.23 -11.20
CA CYS A 171 4.48 25.69 -9.82
C CYS A 171 3.13 25.70 -9.09
N LEU A 172 2.09 26.29 -9.69
CA LEU A 172 0.73 26.29 -9.13
C LEU A 172 0.17 24.86 -8.96
N LEU A 173 0.44 23.97 -9.92
CA LEU A 173 0.10 22.54 -9.82
C LEU A 173 0.81 21.86 -8.63
N ARG A 174 2.07 22.19 -8.34
CA ARG A 174 2.77 21.68 -7.16
C ARG A 174 2.15 22.23 -5.88
N LEU A 175 1.92 23.54 -5.79
CA LEU A 175 1.32 24.18 -4.62
C LEU A 175 -0.06 23.59 -4.32
N TYR A 176 -0.93 23.44 -5.32
CA TYR A 176 -2.23 22.80 -5.17
C TYR A 176 -2.14 21.33 -4.69
N LYS A 177 -1.11 20.58 -5.09
CA LYS A 177 -0.88 19.21 -4.60
C LYS A 177 -0.31 19.15 -3.18
N ALA A 178 0.42 20.17 -2.73
CA ALA A 178 1.06 20.22 -1.41
C ALA A 178 0.12 20.82 -0.34
N SER A 179 -0.65 21.84 -0.70
CA SER A 179 -1.56 22.57 0.19
C SER A 179 -2.77 23.06 -0.62
N PRO A 180 -3.77 22.19 -0.86
CA PRO A 180 -4.96 22.54 -1.66
C PRO A 180 -5.79 23.67 -1.03
N ASP A 181 -5.71 23.83 0.29
CA ASP A 181 -6.33 24.87 1.12
C ASP A 181 -5.86 26.29 0.76
N LEU A 182 -4.63 26.44 0.27
CA LEU A 182 -4.02 27.74 -0.03
C LEU A 182 -4.30 28.24 -1.46
N VAL A 183 -4.93 27.43 -2.32
CA VAL A 183 -5.19 27.76 -3.74
C VAL A 183 -6.70 27.87 -3.98
N PRO A 184 -7.33 29.03 -3.70
CA PRO A 184 -8.74 29.23 -3.94
C PRO A 184 -9.05 29.29 -5.45
N MET A 185 -10.15 28.65 -5.86
CA MET A 185 -10.73 28.85 -7.20
C MET A 185 -11.26 30.29 -7.31
N GLY A 186 -11.11 30.91 -8.48
CA GLY A 186 -11.50 32.30 -8.68
C GLY A 186 -11.35 32.78 -10.14
N GLU A 187 -11.34 34.10 -10.34
CA GLU A 187 -11.35 34.76 -11.66
C GLU A 187 -10.20 34.41 -12.63
N TRP A 188 -9.21 33.65 -12.17
CA TRP A 188 -8.12 33.14 -12.99
C TRP A 188 -8.50 31.84 -13.73
N THR A 189 -9.50 31.08 -13.27
CA THR A 189 -9.93 29.80 -13.85
C THR A 189 -10.26 29.90 -15.34
N ALA A 190 -11.16 30.82 -15.74
CA ALA A 190 -11.54 31.00 -17.14
C ALA A 190 -10.36 31.41 -18.03
N ARG A 191 -9.42 32.21 -17.50
CA ARG A 191 -8.18 32.60 -18.21
C ARG A 191 -7.20 31.45 -18.33
N VAL A 192 -7.10 30.58 -17.33
CA VAL A 192 -6.30 29.34 -17.42
C VAL A 192 -6.87 28.37 -18.45
N VAL A 193 -8.20 28.24 -18.55
CA VAL A 193 -8.83 27.47 -19.65
C VAL A 193 -8.52 28.09 -21.01
N HIS A 194 -8.49 29.42 -21.12
CA HIS A 194 -8.10 30.10 -22.37
C HIS A 194 -6.64 29.82 -22.79
N LEU A 195 -5.73 29.46 -21.87
CA LEU A 195 -4.36 29.05 -22.22
C LEU A 195 -4.31 27.79 -23.09
N LEU A 196 -5.39 27.00 -23.17
CA LEU A 196 -5.51 25.91 -24.16
C LEU A 196 -5.51 26.43 -25.59
N ASN A 197 -5.83 27.71 -25.80
CA ASN A 197 -5.82 28.37 -27.09
C ASN A 197 -4.52 29.10 -27.44
N ASP A 198 -3.50 29.07 -26.58
CA ASP A 198 -2.21 29.71 -26.81
C ASP A 198 -1.53 29.20 -28.11
N GLN A 199 -0.65 30.03 -28.69
CA GLN A 199 0.15 29.68 -29.85
C GLN A 199 1.35 28.79 -29.45
N HIS A 200 1.90 28.98 -28.25
CA HIS A 200 3.05 28.23 -27.77
C HIS A 200 2.61 26.88 -27.18
N MET A 201 2.85 25.78 -27.89
CA MET A 201 2.40 24.43 -27.47
C MET A 201 2.94 24.00 -26.10
N GLY A 202 4.08 24.53 -25.66
CA GLY A 202 4.59 24.33 -24.30
C GLY A 202 3.68 24.93 -23.22
N VAL A 203 3.07 26.11 -23.45
CA VAL A 203 2.12 26.74 -22.53
C VAL A 203 0.87 25.87 -22.42
N VAL A 204 0.33 25.43 -23.57
CA VAL A 204 -0.79 24.47 -23.62
C VAL A 204 -0.46 23.19 -22.83
N THR A 205 0.74 22.62 -23.03
CA THR A 205 1.21 21.40 -22.35
C THR A 205 1.27 21.56 -20.82
N ALA A 206 1.68 22.72 -20.33
CA ALA A 206 1.70 23.06 -18.90
C ALA A 206 0.27 23.30 -18.38
N ALA A 207 -0.54 24.09 -19.08
CA ALA A 207 -1.92 24.42 -18.72
C ALA A 207 -2.81 23.17 -18.64
N VAL A 208 -2.75 22.26 -19.62
CA VAL A 208 -3.46 20.97 -19.58
C VAL A 208 -3.10 20.20 -18.31
N SER A 209 -1.82 20.15 -17.93
CA SER A 209 -1.36 19.42 -16.73
C SER A 209 -1.94 19.98 -15.43
N LEU A 210 -2.12 21.31 -15.36
CA LEU A 210 -2.77 21.99 -14.25
C LEU A 210 -4.28 21.69 -14.25
N ILE A 211 -4.96 21.91 -15.38
CA ILE A 211 -6.41 21.70 -15.54
C ILE A 211 -6.79 20.24 -15.20
N THR A 212 -6.08 19.24 -15.70
CA THR A 212 -6.30 17.81 -15.41
C THR A 212 -6.18 17.46 -13.91
N CYS A 213 -5.52 18.29 -13.11
CA CYS A 213 -5.44 18.10 -11.66
C CYS A 213 -6.54 18.85 -10.90
N LEU A 214 -6.97 20.01 -11.40
CA LEU A 214 -8.03 20.82 -10.79
C LEU A 214 -9.42 20.23 -11.07
N CYS A 215 -9.69 19.82 -12.31
CA CYS A 215 -11.01 19.30 -12.72
C CYS A 215 -11.45 18.04 -11.97
N LYS A 216 -10.52 17.28 -11.37
CA LYS A 216 -10.83 16.10 -10.55
C LYS A 216 -11.56 16.40 -9.24
N LYS A 217 -11.45 17.64 -8.73
CA LYS A 217 -12.23 18.11 -7.57
C LYS A 217 -13.29 19.14 -7.97
N ASN A 218 -13.06 19.87 -9.07
CA ASN A 218 -13.92 20.94 -9.56
C ASN A 218 -14.25 20.71 -11.05
N PRO A 219 -15.12 19.75 -11.43
CA PRO A 219 -15.41 19.48 -12.84
C PRO A 219 -16.12 20.64 -13.53
N ASP A 220 -17.12 21.24 -12.88
CA ASP A 220 -18.02 22.22 -13.51
C ASP A 220 -17.29 23.50 -13.93
N ASP A 221 -16.41 24.02 -13.06
CA ASP A 221 -15.59 25.22 -13.30
C ASP A 221 -14.73 25.12 -14.57
N PHE A 222 -14.34 23.90 -14.96
CA PHE A 222 -13.45 23.62 -16.08
C PHE A 222 -14.17 22.98 -17.28
N LYS A 223 -15.50 22.75 -17.25
CA LYS A 223 -16.26 22.08 -18.34
C LYS A 223 -16.05 22.69 -19.73
N THR A 224 -15.80 24.00 -19.81
CA THR A 224 -15.46 24.71 -21.05
C THR A 224 -14.16 24.24 -21.71
N CYS A 225 -13.27 23.57 -20.99
CA CYS A 225 -12.02 23.03 -21.52
C CYS A 225 -12.23 21.89 -22.52
N ILE A 226 -13.35 21.16 -22.45
CA ILE A 226 -13.63 19.97 -23.27
C ILE A 226 -13.64 20.34 -24.76
N SER A 227 -14.46 21.34 -25.15
CA SER A 227 -14.58 21.79 -26.54
C SER A 227 -13.25 22.31 -27.11
N LEU A 228 -12.48 23.04 -26.29
CA LEU A 228 -11.15 23.53 -26.66
C LEU A 228 -10.14 22.39 -26.83
N ALA A 229 -10.15 21.41 -25.91
CA ALA A 229 -9.26 20.25 -25.96
C ALA A 229 -9.52 19.39 -27.19
N VAL A 230 -10.80 19.11 -27.52
CA VAL A 230 -11.18 18.37 -28.74
C VAL A 230 -10.76 19.15 -30.00
N SER A 231 -11.02 20.45 -30.08
CA SER A 231 -10.62 21.28 -31.23
C SER A 231 -9.10 21.37 -31.40
N ARG A 232 -8.34 21.41 -30.30
CA ARG A 232 -6.88 21.40 -30.34
C ARG A 232 -6.33 20.04 -30.74
N LEU A 233 -6.86 18.95 -30.19
CA LEU A 233 -6.48 17.59 -30.54
C LEU A 233 -6.77 17.30 -32.02
N SER A 234 -7.96 17.65 -32.54
CA SER A 234 -8.30 17.45 -33.95
C SER A 234 -7.34 18.19 -34.89
N ARG A 235 -6.97 19.44 -34.56
CA ARG A 235 -5.96 20.21 -35.31
C ARG A 235 -4.57 19.57 -35.26
N ILE A 236 -4.14 19.04 -34.11
CA ILE A 236 -2.85 18.37 -33.97
C ILE A 236 -2.81 17.08 -34.78
N VAL A 237 -3.84 16.22 -34.68
CA VAL A 237 -3.83 14.94 -35.42
C VAL A 237 -4.00 15.14 -36.93
N SER A 238 -4.67 16.20 -37.38
CA SER A 238 -4.81 16.51 -38.81
C SER A 238 -3.62 17.29 -39.39
N SER A 239 -2.74 17.86 -38.57
CA SER A 239 -1.60 18.67 -39.02
C SER A 239 -0.60 17.88 -39.88
N ALA A 240 0.03 18.59 -40.83
CA ALA A 240 1.14 18.07 -41.60
C ALA A 240 2.45 18.20 -40.82
N SER A 241 3.44 17.36 -41.17
CA SER A 241 4.77 17.38 -40.51
C SER A 241 5.54 18.70 -40.66
N THR A 242 5.04 19.63 -41.48
CA THR A 242 5.58 20.98 -41.72
C THR A 242 5.13 22.02 -40.69
N ASP A 243 3.99 21.78 -40.03
CA ASP A 243 3.23 22.85 -39.35
C ASP A 243 3.68 23.06 -37.90
N LEU A 244 4.23 22.01 -37.28
CA LEU A 244 4.60 21.96 -35.86
C LEU A 244 6.08 21.54 -35.71
N GLN A 245 6.99 22.20 -36.42
CA GLN A 245 8.40 21.75 -36.56
C GLN A 245 9.10 21.51 -35.20
N ASP A 246 9.04 22.48 -34.29
CA ASP A 246 9.66 22.39 -32.95
C ASP A 246 9.04 21.30 -32.05
N TYR A 247 7.79 20.91 -32.32
CA TYR A 247 7.01 19.97 -31.52
C TYR A 247 6.76 18.62 -32.23
N THR A 248 7.35 18.42 -33.41
CA THR A 248 7.24 17.17 -34.18
C THR A 248 8.37 16.23 -33.77
N TYR A 249 8.03 15.18 -33.03
CA TYR A 249 8.99 14.19 -32.57
C TYR A 249 8.96 12.97 -33.50
N TYR A 250 10.04 12.74 -34.25
CA TYR A 250 10.18 11.59 -35.16
C TYR A 250 8.97 11.40 -36.09
N PHE A 251 8.56 12.46 -36.79
CA PHE A 251 7.37 12.50 -37.69
C PHE A 251 6.01 12.31 -37.00
N VAL A 252 5.94 12.37 -35.66
CA VAL A 252 4.69 12.38 -34.89
C VAL A 252 4.45 13.80 -34.34
N PRO A 253 3.32 14.45 -34.67
CA PRO A 253 3.04 15.81 -34.19
C PRO A 253 2.66 15.80 -32.70
N ALA A 254 3.41 16.57 -31.90
CA ALA A 254 3.16 16.88 -30.49
C ALA A 254 2.65 15.69 -29.62
N PRO A 255 3.32 14.52 -29.60
CA PRO A 255 2.78 13.29 -29.01
C PRO A 255 2.42 13.42 -27.53
N TRP A 256 3.27 14.06 -26.73
CA TRP A 256 3.00 14.25 -25.29
C TRP A 256 1.85 15.23 -25.01
N LEU A 257 1.58 16.18 -25.90
CA LEU A 257 0.43 17.07 -25.79
C LEU A 257 -0.86 16.32 -26.15
N SER A 258 -0.84 15.53 -27.22
CA SER A 258 -1.97 14.66 -27.62
C SER A 258 -2.37 13.70 -26.50
N VAL A 259 -1.40 13.01 -25.88
CA VAL A 259 -1.62 12.14 -24.71
C VAL A 259 -2.22 12.93 -23.54
N LYS A 260 -1.69 14.11 -23.20
CA LYS A 260 -2.24 14.92 -22.11
C LYS A 260 -3.66 15.44 -22.40
N LEU A 261 -3.99 15.78 -23.64
CA LEU A 261 -5.33 16.19 -24.04
C LEU A 261 -6.32 15.01 -23.94
N LEU A 262 -5.95 13.82 -24.40
CA LEU A 262 -6.75 12.60 -24.23
C LEU A 262 -6.98 12.27 -22.74
N ARG A 263 -5.94 12.37 -21.90
CA ARG A 263 -6.04 12.15 -20.45
C ARG A 263 -6.87 13.22 -19.72
N LEU A 264 -6.91 14.45 -20.24
CA LEU A 264 -7.84 15.49 -19.76
C LEU A 264 -9.30 15.15 -20.10
N LEU A 265 -9.57 14.63 -21.29
CA LEU A 265 -10.92 14.21 -21.69
C LEU A 265 -11.43 13.04 -20.82
N GLN A 266 -10.56 12.11 -20.42
CA GLN A 266 -10.89 11.05 -19.44
C GLN A 266 -11.23 11.54 -18.02
N CYS A 267 -11.20 12.85 -17.75
CA CYS A 267 -11.68 13.41 -16.48
C CYS A 267 -13.16 13.86 -16.55
N TYR A 268 -13.83 13.65 -17.70
CA TYR A 268 -15.20 14.05 -17.96
C TYR A 268 -15.99 12.92 -18.64
N PRO A 269 -17.33 12.94 -18.57
CA PRO A 269 -18.17 12.10 -19.43
C PRO A 269 -18.06 12.51 -20.91
N PRO A 270 -18.60 11.70 -21.85
CA PRO A 270 -18.72 12.06 -23.26
C PRO A 270 -19.33 13.47 -23.47
N PRO A 271 -18.85 14.26 -24.46
CA PRO A 271 -19.36 15.61 -24.69
C PRO A 271 -20.86 15.62 -25.01
N GLU A 272 -21.61 16.49 -24.30
CA GLU A 272 -23.05 16.70 -24.49
C GLU A 272 -23.38 17.31 -25.86
N ASP A 273 -22.53 18.19 -26.38
CA ASP A 273 -22.69 18.79 -27.71
C ASP A 273 -22.33 17.77 -28.79
N ALA A 274 -23.33 17.39 -29.59
CA ALA A 274 -23.20 16.47 -30.72
C ALA A 274 -22.11 16.90 -31.74
N ALA A 275 -21.88 18.20 -31.95
CA ALA A 275 -20.83 18.69 -32.85
C ALA A 275 -19.42 18.48 -32.27
N VAL A 276 -19.27 18.60 -30.94
CA VAL A 276 -18.01 18.29 -30.25
C VAL A 276 -17.80 16.77 -30.16
N LYS A 277 -18.86 16.00 -29.88
CA LYS A 277 -18.81 14.52 -29.88
C LYS A 277 -18.41 13.98 -31.26
N GLY A 278 -19.04 14.44 -32.35
CA GLY A 278 -18.70 14.03 -33.71
C GLY A 278 -17.24 14.31 -34.07
N ARG A 279 -16.76 15.52 -33.81
CA ARG A 279 -15.34 15.89 -34.03
C ARG A 279 -14.37 15.05 -33.20
N LEU A 280 -14.75 14.66 -31.97
CA LEU A 280 -13.95 13.76 -31.15
C LEU A 280 -13.91 12.36 -31.79
N VAL A 281 -15.05 11.80 -32.20
CA VAL A 281 -15.10 10.48 -32.87
C VAL A 281 -14.23 10.46 -34.13
N GLU A 282 -14.38 11.44 -35.03
CA GLU A 282 -13.53 11.60 -36.23
C GLU A 282 -12.03 11.67 -35.89
N CYS A 283 -11.68 12.34 -34.79
CA CYS A 283 -10.31 12.46 -34.31
C CYS A 283 -9.76 11.12 -33.82
N LEU A 284 -10.55 10.34 -33.05
CA LEU A 284 -10.18 9.02 -32.56
C LEU A 284 -10.05 8.02 -33.72
N GLU A 285 -10.97 8.04 -34.69
CA GLU A 285 -10.87 7.25 -35.93
C GLU A 285 -9.62 7.60 -36.73
N THR A 286 -9.27 8.88 -36.84
CA THR A 286 -8.04 9.33 -37.52
C THR A 286 -6.79 8.79 -36.82
N VAL A 287 -6.75 8.72 -35.49
CA VAL A 287 -5.63 8.12 -34.74
C VAL A 287 -5.57 6.60 -34.97
N LEU A 288 -6.71 5.89 -34.96
CA LEU A 288 -6.78 4.46 -35.24
C LEU A 288 -6.32 4.13 -36.68
N ASN A 289 -6.76 4.91 -37.68
CA ASN A 289 -6.32 4.75 -39.06
C ASN A 289 -4.79 4.97 -39.19
N LYS A 290 -4.24 5.99 -38.51
CA LYS A 290 -2.78 6.24 -38.44
C LYS A 290 -2.00 5.16 -37.70
N ALA A 291 -2.63 4.35 -36.84
CA ALA A 291 -1.98 3.19 -36.25
C ALA A 291 -1.70 2.11 -37.31
N GLN A 292 -2.64 1.90 -38.23
CA GLN A 292 -2.58 0.91 -39.31
C GLN A 292 -1.70 1.36 -40.48
N GLU A 293 -1.50 2.67 -40.68
CA GLU A 293 -0.55 3.20 -41.66
C GLU A 293 0.88 2.64 -41.45
N PRO A 294 1.60 2.29 -42.54
CA PRO A 294 2.96 1.81 -42.47
C PRO A 294 3.88 2.87 -41.82
N PRO A 295 4.86 2.46 -40.99
CA PRO A 295 5.66 3.40 -40.22
C PRO A 295 6.53 4.29 -41.11
N LYS A 296 6.42 5.61 -40.94
CA LYS A 296 7.20 6.62 -41.67
C LYS A 296 8.70 6.56 -41.34
N SER A 297 9.06 5.92 -40.23
CA SER A 297 10.44 5.65 -39.86
C SER A 297 10.59 4.29 -39.17
N LYS A 298 11.66 3.57 -39.49
CA LYS A 298 12.03 2.30 -38.82
C LYS A 298 12.63 2.49 -37.42
N LYS A 299 12.82 3.73 -36.95
CA LYS A 299 13.38 4.02 -35.62
C LYS A 299 12.32 3.77 -34.54
N VAL A 300 12.67 3.01 -33.49
CA VAL A 300 11.75 2.64 -32.40
C VAL A 300 11.07 3.85 -31.73
N GLN A 301 11.74 5.01 -31.69
CA GLN A 301 11.19 6.26 -31.15
C GLN A 301 9.93 6.73 -31.91
N HIS A 302 9.84 6.48 -33.22
CA HIS A 302 8.64 6.77 -34.02
C HIS A 302 7.48 5.85 -33.62
N SER A 303 7.75 4.55 -33.52
CA SER A 303 6.77 3.54 -33.07
C SER A 303 6.22 3.88 -31.69
N ASN A 304 7.11 4.08 -30.71
CA ASN A 304 6.73 4.37 -29.32
C ASN A 304 5.92 5.67 -29.20
N ALA A 305 6.31 6.74 -29.92
CA ALA A 305 5.57 8.00 -29.89
C ALA A 305 4.19 7.89 -30.55
N LYS A 306 4.06 7.12 -31.65
CA LYS A 306 2.77 6.83 -32.29
C LYS A 306 1.87 6.00 -31.37
N ASN A 307 2.43 4.94 -30.78
CA ASN A 307 1.70 4.00 -29.94
C ASN A 307 1.29 4.61 -28.59
N ALA A 308 2.06 5.56 -28.03
CA ALA A 308 1.66 6.29 -26.83
C ALA A 308 0.34 7.07 -27.01
N ILE A 309 0.17 7.75 -28.16
CA ILE A 309 -1.10 8.43 -28.49
C ILE A 309 -2.21 7.38 -28.66
N LEU A 310 -1.92 6.26 -29.34
CA LEU A 310 -2.88 5.19 -29.59
C LEU A 310 -3.39 4.52 -28.31
N PHE A 311 -2.51 4.18 -27.36
CA PHE A 311 -2.92 3.57 -26.09
C PHE A 311 -3.78 4.54 -25.27
N GLU A 312 -3.43 5.82 -25.20
CA GLU A 312 -4.25 6.82 -24.50
C GLU A 312 -5.61 7.08 -25.21
N THR A 313 -5.63 6.99 -26.54
CA THR A 313 -6.87 7.00 -27.37
C THR A 313 -7.75 5.79 -27.05
N ILE A 314 -7.17 4.59 -26.97
CA ILE A 314 -7.87 3.36 -26.59
C ILE A 314 -8.38 3.45 -25.15
N SER A 315 -7.59 3.99 -24.21
CA SER A 315 -8.03 4.23 -22.83
C SER A 315 -9.22 5.20 -22.75
N LEU A 316 -9.26 6.24 -23.59
CA LEU A 316 -10.41 7.15 -23.68
C LEU A 316 -11.65 6.45 -24.28
N ILE A 317 -11.48 5.64 -25.32
CA ILE A 317 -12.56 4.86 -25.93
C ILE A 317 -13.18 3.89 -24.91
N ILE A 318 -12.33 3.17 -24.15
CA ILE A 318 -12.77 2.26 -23.09
C ILE A 318 -13.47 3.02 -21.95
N HIS A 319 -12.95 4.18 -21.55
CA HIS A 319 -13.54 4.95 -20.46
C HIS A 319 -14.93 5.51 -20.78
N TYR A 320 -15.19 5.85 -22.05
CA TYR A 320 -16.49 6.39 -22.48
C TYR A 320 -17.54 5.31 -22.75
N ASP A 321 -17.12 4.09 -23.11
CA ASP A 321 -17.96 2.90 -23.39
C ASP A 321 -19.24 3.16 -24.23
N SER A 322 -19.20 4.17 -25.10
CA SER A 322 -20.39 4.72 -25.78
C SER A 322 -20.52 4.35 -27.26
N GLU A 323 -19.40 3.94 -27.90
CA GLU A 323 -19.32 3.80 -29.37
C GLU A 323 -18.76 2.40 -29.73
N PRO A 324 -19.62 1.38 -29.93
CA PRO A 324 -19.19 0.00 -30.16
C PRO A 324 -18.23 -0.19 -31.33
N ASN A 325 -18.38 0.59 -32.41
CA ASN A 325 -17.46 0.56 -33.56
C ASN A 325 -16.00 0.89 -33.16
N LEU A 326 -15.82 1.89 -32.28
CA LEU A 326 -14.49 2.28 -31.79
C LEU A 326 -13.92 1.21 -30.86
N LEU A 327 -14.74 0.63 -29.99
CA LEU A 327 -14.33 -0.45 -29.08
C LEU A 327 -13.88 -1.71 -29.84
N VAL A 328 -14.62 -2.14 -30.86
CA VAL A 328 -14.23 -3.29 -31.71
C VAL A 328 -12.96 -2.99 -32.52
N ARG A 329 -12.83 -1.78 -33.08
CA ARG A 329 -11.59 -1.35 -33.77
C ARG A 329 -10.39 -1.30 -32.83
N ALA A 330 -10.57 -0.84 -31.60
CA ALA A 330 -9.55 -0.87 -30.55
C ALA A 330 -9.15 -2.32 -30.20
N CYS A 331 -10.12 -3.21 -29.97
CA CYS A 331 -9.89 -4.63 -29.70
C CYS A 331 -8.99 -5.29 -30.76
N ASN A 332 -9.39 -5.15 -32.02
CA ASN A 332 -8.65 -5.71 -33.16
C ASN A 332 -7.23 -5.14 -33.27
N GLN A 333 -7.04 -3.85 -32.95
CA GLN A 333 -5.72 -3.22 -32.95
C GLN A 333 -4.82 -3.72 -31.81
N LEU A 334 -5.39 -3.96 -30.62
CA LEU A 334 -4.69 -4.60 -29.51
C LEU A 334 -4.35 -6.06 -29.84
N GLY A 335 -5.24 -6.80 -30.52
CA GLY A 335 -5.02 -8.19 -30.94
C GLY A 335 -3.80 -8.35 -31.85
N GLN A 336 -3.57 -7.40 -32.75
CA GLN A 336 -2.36 -7.33 -33.56
C GLN A 336 -1.10 -7.10 -32.71
N PHE A 337 -1.18 -6.29 -31.64
CA PHE A 337 -0.04 -6.04 -30.76
C PHE A 337 0.36 -7.25 -29.89
N LEU A 338 -0.57 -8.15 -29.56
CA LEU A 338 -0.26 -9.41 -28.86
C LEU A 338 0.72 -10.31 -29.65
N GLN A 339 0.69 -10.22 -30.98
CA GLN A 339 1.59 -10.98 -31.87
C GLN A 339 2.84 -10.19 -32.28
N HIS A 340 3.02 -8.96 -31.75
CA HIS A 340 4.14 -8.11 -32.11
C HIS A 340 5.45 -8.55 -31.46
N ARG A 341 6.58 -8.33 -32.13
CA ARG A 341 7.92 -8.76 -31.66
C ARG A 341 8.42 -8.03 -30.41
N GLU A 342 7.83 -6.89 -30.07
CA GLU A 342 8.22 -6.08 -28.91
C GLU A 342 7.42 -6.48 -27.67
N THR A 343 8.11 -6.92 -26.62
CA THR A 343 7.51 -7.29 -25.32
C THR A 343 6.70 -6.15 -24.70
N ASN A 344 7.17 -4.90 -24.81
CA ASN A 344 6.48 -3.73 -24.26
C ASN A 344 5.08 -3.52 -24.86
N LEU A 345 4.92 -3.77 -26.17
CA LEU A 345 3.61 -3.64 -26.83
C LEU A 345 2.68 -4.80 -26.48
N ARG A 346 3.22 -6.01 -26.32
CA ARG A 346 2.46 -7.18 -25.84
C ARG A 346 1.96 -6.96 -24.41
N TYR A 347 2.81 -6.45 -23.52
CA TYR A 347 2.43 -6.08 -22.14
C TYR A 347 1.29 -5.05 -22.12
N LEU A 348 1.46 -3.90 -22.78
CA LEU A 348 0.47 -2.83 -22.81
C LEU A 348 -0.84 -3.24 -23.49
N ALA A 349 -0.77 -4.14 -24.47
CA ALA A 349 -1.95 -4.69 -25.13
C ALA A 349 -2.77 -5.61 -24.20
N LEU A 350 -2.12 -6.51 -23.46
CA LEU A 350 -2.78 -7.34 -22.44
C LEU A 350 -3.43 -6.49 -21.34
N GLU A 351 -2.72 -5.48 -20.85
CA GLU A 351 -3.22 -4.54 -19.85
C GLU A 351 -4.45 -3.75 -20.34
N SER A 352 -4.39 -3.21 -21.57
CA SER A 352 -5.50 -2.48 -22.17
C SER A 352 -6.71 -3.38 -22.48
N MET A 353 -6.46 -4.61 -22.94
CA MET A 353 -7.52 -5.60 -23.16
C MET A 353 -8.19 -6.03 -21.86
N CYS A 354 -7.47 -6.09 -20.73
CA CYS A 354 -8.07 -6.49 -19.46
C CYS A 354 -9.16 -5.51 -19.02
N THR A 355 -8.97 -4.21 -19.25
CA THR A 355 -10.00 -3.19 -19.01
C THR A 355 -11.15 -3.32 -20.04
N LEU A 356 -10.81 -3.53 -21.32
CA LEU A 356 -11.79 -3.72 -22.40
C LEU A 356 -12.69 -4.95 -22.18
N ALA A 357 -12.16 -6.04 -21.60
CA ALA A 357 -12.92 -7.26 -21.28
C ALA A 357 -14.07 -7.04 -20.28
N SER A 358 -14.05 -5.93 -19.54
CA SER A 358 -15.09 -5.55 -18.57
C SER A 358 -16.26 -4.79 -19.21
N SER A 359 -16.16 -4.35 -20.47
CA SER A 359 -17.22 -3.68 -21.23
C SER A 359 -18.14 -4.69 -21.90
N GLU A 360 -19.45 -4.54 -21.73
CA GLU A 360 -20.49 -5.40 -22.29
C GLU A 360 -20.42 -5.44 -23.84
N PHE A 361 -20.14 -4.30 -24.49
CA PHE A 361 -20.14 -4.16 -25.95
C PHE A 361 -18.94 -4.81 -26.64
N SER A 362 -17.83 -4.97 -25.93
CA SER A 362 -16.56 -5.45 -26.50
C SER A 362 -16.12 -6.83 -26.02
N HIS A 363 -16.80 -7.38 -25.02
CA HIS A 363 -16.50 -8.68 -24.43
C HIS A 363 -16.39 -9.82 -25.48
N GLU A 364 -17.33 -9.91 -26.43
CA GLU A 364 -17.27 -10.89 -27.52
C GLU A 364 -16.11 -10.67 -28.49
N ALA A 365 -15.72 -9.41 -28.76
CA ALA A 365 -14.56 -9.12 -29.60
C ALA A 365 -13.25 -9.56 -28.92
N VAL A 366 -13.14 -9.38 -27.60
CA VAL A 366 -11.98 -9.84 -26.81
C VAL A 366 -11.84 -11.37 -26.86
N LYS A 367 -12.95 -12.11 -26.75
CA LYS A 367 -12.97 -13.59 -26.83
C LYS A 367 -12.35 -14.13 -28.12
N THR A 368 -12.48 -13.42 -29.24
CA THR A 368 -11.87 -13.86 -30.52
C THR A 368 -10.34 -13.99 -30.48
N HIS A 369 -9.69 -13.38 -29.48
CA HIS A 369 -8.24 -13.43 -29.28
C HIS A 369 -7.78 -14.41 -28.19
N ILE A 370 -8.69 -15.22 -27.61
CA ILE A 370 -8.39 -16.13 -26.49
C ILE A 370 -7.18 -17.03 -26.77
N ASP A 371 -7.09 -17.66 -27.95
CA ASP A 371 -5.97 -18.54 -28.30
C ASP A 371 -4.63 -17.80 -28.41
N THR A 372 -4.66 -16.52 -28.82
CA THR A 372 -3.46 -15.67 -28.85
C THR A 372 -2.99 -15.33 -27.43
N VAL A 373 -3.91 -15.08 -26.51
CA VAL A 373 -3.59 -14.83 -25.09
C VAL A 373 -3.11 -16.09 -24.38
N ILE A 374 -3.73 -17.25 -24.65
CA ILE A 374 -3.26 -18.56 -24.17
C ILE A 374 -1.85 -18.86 -24.70
N ASN A 375 -1.58 -18.55 -25.97
CA ASN A 375 -0.23 -18.70 -26.53
C ASN A 375 0.78 -17.75 -25.89
N ALA A 376 0.39 -16.51 -25.57
CA ALA A 376 1.24 -15.57 -24.82
C ALA A 376 1.58 -16.10 -23.42
N LEU A 377 0.60 -16.60 -22.66
CA LEU A 377 0.83 -17.21 -21.34
C LEU A 377 1.86 -18.35 -21.40
N LYS A 378 1.81 -19.17 -22.45
CA LYS A 378 2.69 -20.33 -22.66
C LYS A 378 4.10 -19.98 -23.16
N THR A 379 4.21 -19.03 -24.09
CA THR A 379 5.45 -18.81 -24.87
C THR A 379 6.28 -17.61 -24.42
N GLU A 380 5.69 -16.68 -23.68
CA GLU A 380 6.43 -15.53 -23.16
C GLU A 380 7.50 -15.97 -22.15
N ARG A 381 8.59 -15.21 -22.09
CA ARG A 381 9.67 -15.40 -21.11
C ARG A 381 9.56 -14.49 -19.90
N ASP A 382 8.82 -13.39 -20.04
CA ASP A 382 8.69 -12.37 -19.00
C ASP A 382 7.50 -12.68 -18.09
N VAL A 383 7.76 -12.75 -16.78
CA VAL A 383 6.77 -13.12 -15.77
C VAL A 383 5.64 -12.09 -15.68
N SER A 384 5.94 -10.79 -15.85
CA SER A 384 4.91 -9.73 -15.80
C SER A 384 3.95 -9.80 -16.98
N VAL A 385 4.44 -10.18 -18.17
CA VAL A 385 3.58 -10.42 -19.34
C VAL A 385 2.69 -11.65 -19.12
N ARG A 386 3.23 -12.73 -18.53
CA ARG A 386 2.43 -13.92 -18.18
C ARG A 386 1.37 -13.61 -17.12
N GLN A 387 1.69 -12.81 -16.10
CA GLN A 387 0.72 -12.30 -15.12
C GLN A 387 -0.42 -11.54 -15.81
N ARG A 388 -0.10 -10.61 -16.72
CA ARG A 388 -1.11 -9.86 -17.51
C ARG A 388 -1.94 -10.76 -18.44
N ALA A 389 -1.36 -11.83 -18.99
CA ALA A 389 -2.12 -12.81 -19.76
C ALA A 389 -3.10 -13.60 -18.87
N ALA A 390 -2.70 -13.97 -17.65
CA ALA A 390 -3.57 -14.61 -16.67
C ALA A 390 -4.67 -13.66 -16.12
N ASP A 391 -4.36 -12.37 -15.92
CA ASP A 391 -5.35 -11.32 -15.62
C ASP A 391 -6.43 -11.24 -16.72
N LEU A 392 -6.00 -11.16 -17.98
CA LEU A 392 -6.91 -11.06 -19.12
C LEU A 392 -7.76 -12.32 -19.27
N LEU A 393 -7.16 -13.51 -19.15
CA LEU A 393 -7.89 -14.79 -19.15
C LEU A 393 -8.94 -14.85 -18.03
N TYR A 394 -8.62 -14.37 -16.83
CA TYR A 394 -9.59 -14.28 -15.74
C TYR A 394 -10.73 -13.28 -16.06
N ALA A 395 -10.40 -12.12 -16.64
CA ALA A 395 -11.38 -11.07 -16.95
C ALA A 395 -12.34 -11.45 -18.11
N MET A 396 -11.86 -12.13 -19.15
CA MET A 396 -12.69 -12.58 -20.28
C MET A 396 -13.34 -13.96 -20.08
N CYS A 397 -13.20 -14.55 -18.88
CA CYS A 397 -13.76 -15.86 -18.59
C CYS A 397 -15.29 -15.77 -18.39
N ASP A 398 -16.02 -16.68 -19.04
CA ASP A 398 -17.46 -16.85 -18.97
C ASP A 398 -17.85 -18.34 -18.91
N ARG A 399 -19.15 -18.65 -18.93
CA ARG A 399 -19.66 -20.03 -18.91
C ARG A 399 -19.31 -20.84 -20.17
N SER A 400 -18.98 -20.21 -21.29
CA SER A 400 -18.65 -20.89 -22.55
C SER A 400 -17.18 -21.35 -22.58
N ASN A 401 -16.26 -20.52 -22.05
CA ASN A 401 -14.82 -20.73 -22.15
C ASN A 401 -14.14 -21.20 -20.85
N ALA A 402 -14.84 -21.20 -19.71
CA ALA A 402 -14.27 -21.56 -18.40
C ALA A 402 -13.49 -22.88 -18.39
N LYS A 403 -14.04 -23.94 -19.00
CA LYS A 403 -13.37 -25.26 -19.05
C LYS A 403 -12.02 -25.20 -19.79
N GLN A 404 -11.92 -24.43 -20.88
CA GLN A 404 -10.68 -24.24 -21.63
C GLN A 404 -9.67 -23.41 -20.83
N ILE A 405 -10.11 -22.28 -20.26
CA ILE A 405 -9.25 -21.36 -19.51
C ILE A 405 -8.67 -22.02 -18.26
N VAL A 406 -9.52 -22.68 -17.46
CA VAL A 406 -9.09 -23.42 -16.26
C VAL A 406 -8.09 -24.52 -16.60
N SER A 407 -8.34 -25.29 -17.66
CA SER A 407 -7.43 -26.37 -18.09
C SER A 407 -6.04 -25.83 -18.46
N GLU A 408 -5.97 -24.69 -19.15
CA GLU A 408 -4.69 -24.08 -19.52
C GLU A 408 -4.00 -23.34 -18.36
N MET A 409 -4.77 -22.76 -17.42
CA MET A 409 -4.22 -22.22 -16.17
C MET A 409 -3.61 -23.32 -15.30
N LEU A 410 -4.26 -24.48 -15.15
CA LEU A 410 -3.72 -25.64 -14.44
C LEU A 410 -2.44 -26.18 -15.13
N ARG A 411 -2.46 -26.29 -16.47
CA ARG A 411 -1.29 -26.73 -17.25
C ARG A 411 -0.12 -25.75 -17.15
N TYR A 412 -0.40 -24.45 -17.04
CA TYR A 412 0.64 -23.45 -16.77
C TYR A 412 1.19 -23.56 -15.35
N LEU A 413 0.32 -23.76 -14.35
CA LEU A 413 0.65 -23.82 -12.93
C LEU A 413 1.74 -24.86 -12.59
N GLU A 414 1.77 -26.00 -13.30
CA GLU A 414 2.82 -27.01 -13.15
C GLU A 414 4.23 -26.45 -13.39
N THR A 415 4.36 -25.49 -14.32
CA THR A 415 5.64 -24.85 -14.72
C THR A 415 5.80 -23.41 -14.24
N ALA A 416 4.80 -22.88 -13.52
CA ALA A 416 4.78 -21.49 -13.06
C ALA A 416 5.76 -21.25 -11.90
N ASP A 417 6.34 -20.05 -11.87
CA ASP A 417 7.23 -19.58 -10.81
C ASP A 417 6.48 -19.45 -9.47
N TYR A 418 7.14 -19.76 -8.35
CA TYR A 418 6.48 -19.82 -7.04
C TYR A 418 5.70 -18.56 -6.64
N ALA A 419 6.24 -17.37 -6.95
CA ALA A 419 5.64 -16.08 -6.61
C ALA A 419 4.25 -15.83 -7.22
N ILE A 420 3.91 -16.50 -8.32
CA ILE A 420 2.61 -16.34 -9.03
C ILE A 420 1.63 -17.48 -8.78
N ARG A 421 2.08 -18.61 -8.20
CA ARG A 421 1.22 -19.80 -7.99
C ARG A 421 0.01 -19.48 -7.15
N GLU A 422 0.18 -18.79 -6.03
CA GLU A 422 -0.91 -18.46 -5.10
C GLU A 422 -2.00 -17.60 -5.75
N GLU A 423 -1.63 -16.65 -6.61
CA GLU A 423 -2.60 -15.80 -7.32
C GLU A 423 -3.36 -16.58 -8.40
N ILE A 424 -2.67 -17.45 -9.14
CA ILE A 424 -3.28 -18.32 -10.16
C ILE A 424 -4.20 -19.35 -9.49
N VAL A 425 -3.78 -19.95 -8.37
CA VAL A 425 -4.59 -20.86 -7.55
C VAL A 425 -5.89 -20.19 -7.11
N LEU A 426 -5.80 -18.96 -6.60
CA LEU A 426 -6.97 -18.20 -6.18
C LEU A 426 -7.90 -17.87 -7.36
N LYS A 427 -7.35 -17.45 -8.52
CA LYS A 427 -8.13 -17.21 -9.75
C LYS A 427 -8.81 -18.48 -10.26
N VAL A 428 -8.10 -19.61 -10.33
CA VAL A 428 -8.66 -20.90 -10.78
C VAL A 428 -9.80 -21.35 -9.87
N ALA A 429 -9.64 -21.26 -8.54
CA ALA A 429 -10.70 -21.60 -7.59
C ALA A 429 -11.97 -20.75 -7.79
N ILE A 430 -11.81 -19.43 -7.99
CA ILE A 430 -12.93 -18.50 -8.24
C ILE A 430 -13.61 -18.80 -9.58
N LEU A 431 -12.86 -19.03 -10.66
CA LEU A 431 -13.43 -19.34 -11.98
C LEU A 431 -14.17 -20.69 -11.96
N ALA A 432 -13.63 -21.68 -11.25
CA ALA A 432 -14.26 -22.97 -11.07
C ALA A 432 -15.59 -22.85 -10.31
N GLU A 433 -15.62 -22.14 -9.16
CA GLU A 433 -16.84 -21.92 -8.38
C GLU A 433 -17.90 -21.14 -9.18
N LYS A 434 -17.50 -20.01 -9.80
CA LYS A 434 -18.43 -19.08 -10.46
C LYS A 434 -19.06 -19.66 -11.74
N TYR A 435 -18.35 -20.52 -12.46
CA TYR A 435 -18.77 -21.03 -13.77
C TYR A 435 -19.00 -22.55 -13.82
N ALA A 436 -19.04 -23.22 -12.67
CA ALA A 436 -19.50 -24.61 -12.59
C ALA A 436 -20.96 -24.74 -13.07
N VAL A 437 -21.15 -25.55 -14.11
CA VAL A 437 -22.47 -26.09 -14.52
C VAL A 437 -22.63 -27.53 -14.05
N ASP A 438 -21.51 -28.26 -13.99
CA ASP A 438 -21.38 -29.61 -13.47
C ASP A 438 -20.39 -29.55 -12.31
N TYR A 439 -20.84 -29.97 -11.11
CA TYR A 439 -20.03 -29.93 -9.91
C TYR A 439 -18.98 -31.06 -9.85
N SER A 440 -19.12 -32.12 -10.66
CA SER A 440 -18.08 -33.15 -10.84
C SER A 440 -16.80 -32.52 -11.38
N TRP A 441 -16.94 -31.67 -12.41
CA TRP A 441 -15.83 -30.86 -12.96
C TRP A 441 -15.26 -29.86 -11.95
N TYR A 442 -16.07 -29.29 -11.06
CA TYR A 442 -15.57 -28.44 -9.97
C TYR A 442 -14.69 -29.23 -9.00
N VAL A 443 -15.16 -30.41 -8.55
CA VAL A 443 -14.37 -31.31 -7.68
C VAL A 443 -13.06 -31.69 -8.37
N ASP A 444 -13.09 -32.14 -9.62
CA ASP A 444 -11.88 -32.48 -10.39
C ASP A 444 -10.88 -31.32 -10.49
N THR A 445 -11.40 -30.10 -10.69
CA THR A 445 -10.59 -28.89 -10.78
C THR A 445 -9.88 -28.58 -9.47
N ILE A 446 -10.60 -28.58 -8.34
CA ILE A 446 -10.02 -28.28 -7.03
C ILE A 446 -9.07 -29.39 -6.57
N LEU A 447 -9.39 -30.66 -6.82
CA LEU A 447 -8.49 -31.77 -6.47
C LEU A 447 -7.19 -31.75 -7.30
N ASN A 448 -7.26 -31.42 -8.60
CA ASN A 448 -6.06 -31.18 -9.39
C ASN A 448 -5.27 -29.96 -8.92
N LEU A 449 -5.95 -28.90 -8.46
CA LEU A 449 -5.31 -27.71 -7.91
C LEU A 449 -4.50 -28.04 -6.64
N ILE A 450 -5.08 -28.82 -5.72
CA ILE A 450 -4.43 -29.33 -4.52
C ILE A 450 -3.28 -30.30 -4.87
N ARG A 451 -3.43 -31.12 -5.92
CA ARG A 451 -2.39 -32.05 -6.40
C ARG A 451 -1.17 -31.32 -6.97
N ILE A 452 -1.36 -30.21 -7.69
CA ILE A 452 -0.28 -29.50 -8.41
C ILE A 452 0.40 -28.44 -7.55
N ALA A 453 -0.37 -27.70 -6.74
CA ALA A 453 0.11 -26.52 -6.00
C ALA A 453 -0.47 -26.44 -4.60
N GLY A 454 -0.60 -27.59 -3.92
CA GLY A 454 -1.25 -27.72 -2.62
C GLY A 454 -0.74 -26.78 -1.53
N ASP A 455 0.56 -26.43 -1.53
CA ASP A 455 1.19 -25.50 -0.57
C ASP A 455 0.61 -24.08 -0.69
N TYR A 456 0.13 -23.71 -1.89
CA TYR A 456 -0.43 -22.39 -2.23
C TYR A 456 -1.95 -22.36 -2.16
N VAL A 457 -2.61 -23.48 -1.84
CA VAL A 457 -4.07 -23.54 -1.66
C VAL A 457 -4.44 -23.01 -0.28
N SER A 458 -5.06 -21.84 -0.25
CA SER A 458 -5.57 -21.23 0.99
C SER A 458 -6.69 -22.06 1.62
N GLU A 459 -6.85 -21.93 2.93
CA GLU A 459 -7.85 -22.74 3.65
C GLU A 459 -9.29 -22.52 3.18
N GLU A 460 -9.63 -21.28 2.82
CA GLU A 460 -10.92 -20.93 2.22
C GLU A 460 -11.29 -21.79 1.00
N VAL A 461 -10.31 -22.16 0.16
CA VAL A 461 -10.56 -22.97 -1.05
C VAL A 461 -10.91 -24.41 -0.68
N TRP A 462 -10.19 -25.01 0.28
CA TRP A 462 -10.47 -26.39 0.68
C TRP A 462 -11.64 -26.51 1.66
N TYR A 463 -11.94 -25.49 2.46
CA TYR A 463 -13.22 -25.40 3.17
C TYR A 463 -14.40 -25.31 2.19
N ARG A 464 -14.26 -24.55 1.09
CA ARG A 464 -15.34 -24.35 0.12
C ARG A 464 -15.71 -25.62 -0.65
N VAL A 465 -14.74 -26.45 -1.04
CA VAL A 465 -15.06 -27.74 -1.68
C VAL A 465 -15.79 -28.69 -0.73
N LEU A 466 -15.44 -28.70 0.57
CA LEU A 466 -16.17 -29.50 1.57
C LEU A 466 -17.61 -29.02 1.74
N GLN A 467 -17.84 -27.70 1.81
CA GLN A 467 -19.19 -27.12 1.86
C GLN A 467 -20.02 -27.51 0.63
N ILE A 468 -19.45 -27.36 -0.57
CA ILE A 468 -20.15 -27.66 -1.83
C ILE A 468 -20.50 -29.15 -1.93
N VAL A 469 -19.57 -30.06 -1.59
CA VAL A 469 -19.83 -31.51 -1.61
C VAL A 469 -20.85 -31.92 -0.53
N THR A 470 -20.80 -31.31 0.66
CA THR A 470 -21.78 -31.60 1.73
C THR A 470 -23.19 -31.15 1.33
N ASN A 471 -23.32 -29.99 0.68
CA ASN A 471 -24.62 -29.44 0.26
C ASN A 471 -25.17 -30.06 -1.04
N ARG A 472 -24.49 -31.03 -1.67
CA ARG A 472 -24.82 -31.55 -3.01
C ARG A 472 -24.66 -33.07 -3.11
N ASP A 473 -25.76 -33.76 -2.85
CA ASP A 473 -25.86 -35.23 -2.85
C ASP A 473 -25.44 -35.87 -4.19
N ASP A 474 -25.63 -35.16 -5.30
CA ASP A 474 -25.30 -35.63 -6.65
C ASP A 474 -23.80 -35.84 -6.88
N VAL A 475 -22.92 -35.20 -6.10
CA VAL A 475 -21.46 -35.32 -6.24
C VAL A 475 -20.75 -36.04 -5.10
N GLN A 476 -21.43 -36.37 -4.00
CA GLN A 476 -20.82 -37.00 -2.82
C GLN A 476 -20.09 -38.32 -3.15
N GLY A 477 -20.78 -39.26 -3.82
CA GLY A 477 -20.20 -40.54 -4.22
C GLY A 477 -19.07 -40.41 -5.24
N TYR A 478 -19.14 -39.41 -6.13
CA TYR A 478 -18.06 -39.10 -7.07
C TYR A 478 -16.83 -38.55 -6.34
N ALA A 479 -17.02 -37.57 -5.47
CA ALA A 479 -15.96 -36.96 -4.69
C ALA A 479 -15.26 -37.98 -3.77
N ALA A 480 -16.02 -38.85 -3.09
CA ALA A 480 -15.46 -39.93 -2.27
C ALA A 480 -14.54 -40.85 -3.09
N LYS A 481 -14.99 -41.27 -4.28
CA LYS A 481 -14.18 -42.10 -5.18
C LYS A 481 -12.93 -41.37 -5.68
N THR A 482 -13.08 -40.17 -6.26
CA THR A 482 -11.96 -39.43 -6.86
C THR A 482 -10.89 -39.06 -5.82
N VAL A 483 -11.30 -38.73 -4.59
CA VAL A 483 -10.33 -38.46 -3.52
C VAL A 483 -9.68 -39.74 -2.98
N PHE A 484 -10.43 -40.86 -2.88
CA PHE A 484 -9.83 -42.15 -2.55
C PHE A 484 -8.74 -42.57 -3.54
N GLU A 485 -9.00 -42.41 -4.85
CA GLU A 485 -8.00 -42.67 -5.90
C GLU A 485 -6.81 -41.69 -5.82
N ALA A 486 -7.05 -40.40 -5.53
CA ALA A 486 -5.99 -39.41 -5.36
C ALA A 486 -5.09 -39.66 -4.12
N LEU A 487 -5.67 -40.17 -3.02
CA LEU A 487 -4.93 -40.47 -1.78
C LEU A 487 -3.99 -41.68 -1.90
N GLN A 488 -4.23 -42.59 -2.85
CA GLN A 488 -3.34 -43.73 -3.13
C GLN A 488 -1.96 -43.29 -3.67
N ALA A 489 -1.83 -42.05 -4.17
CA ALA A 489 -0.56 -41.51 -4.58
C ALA A 489 0.44 -41.48 -3.40
N PRO A 490 1.69 -41.98 -3.57
CA PRO A 490 2.71 -41.89 -2.52
C PRO A 490 3.00 -40.44 -2.13
N ALA A 491 3.17 -39.58 -3.14
CA ALA A 491 3.30 -38.13 -3.00
C ALA A 491 1.91 -37.47 -3.03
N CYS A 492 1.29 -37.32 -1.86
CA CYS A 492 0.07 -36.55 -1.66
C CYS A 492 0.36 -35.33 -0.78
N HIS A 493 -0.13 -34.15 -1.16
CA HIS A 493 0.00 -32.94 -0.34
C HIS A 493 -0.94 -33.00 0.88
N GLU A 494 -0.58 -32.35 1.99
CA GLU A 494 -1.34 -32.42 3.25
C GLU A 494 -2.81 -31.95 3.11
N ASN A 495 -3.06 -30.88 2.36
CA ASN A 495 -4.43 -30.43 2.10
C ASN A 495 -5.29 -31.48 1.36
N MET A 496 -4.69 -32.43 0.61
CA MET A 496 -5.42 -33.57 0.04
C MET A 496 -5.84 -34.57 1.14
N VAL A 497 -4.97 -34.78 2.13
CA VAL A 497 -5.27 -35.63 3.31
C VAL A 497 -6.37 -34.99 4.17
N LYS A 498 -6.38 -33.65 4.31
CA LYS A 498 -7.47 -32.94 5.00
C LYS A 498 -8.82 -33.14 4.27
N VAL A 499 -8.87 -32.81 2.98
CA VAL A 499 -10.10 -32.92 2.16
C VAL A 499 -10.59 -34.37 2.11
N GLY A 500 -9.69 -35.33 1.88
CA GLY A 500 -10.04 -36.75 1.80
C GLY A 500 -10.39 -37.40 3.13
N GLY A 501 -9.75 -36.99 4.23
CA GLY A 501 -10.14 -37.42 5.57
C GLY A 501 -11.58 -37.01 5.89
N TYR A 502 -11.97 -35.77 5.59
CA TYR A 502 -13.35 -35.32 5.79
C TYR A 502 -14.33 -36.03 4.85
N ILE A 503 -14.08 -36.00 3.53
CA ILE A 503 -15.01 -36.57 2.53
C ILE A 503 -15.23 -38.07 2.73
N LEU A 504 -14.18 -38.85 3.05
CA LEU A 504 -14.36 -40.27 3.37
C LEU A 504 -15.08 -40.46 4.72
N GLY A 505 -14.84 -39.58 5.71
CA GLY A 505 -15.50 -39.63 7.01
C GLY A 505 -17.02 -39.44 6.96
N GLU A 506 -17.52 -38.62 6.04
CA GLU A 506 -18.96 -38.46 5.78
C GLU A 506 -19.48 -39.50 4.77
N PHE A 507 -18.85 -39.59 3.58
CA PHE A 507 -19.40 -40.23 2.38
C PHE A 507 -18.67 -41.51 1.94
N GLY A 508 -17.72 -42.01 2.76
CA GLY A 508 -16.98 -43.25 2.49
C GLY A 508 -17.85 -44.51 2.46
N ASN A 509 -19.05 -44.44 3.06
CA ASN A 509 -20.09 -45.46 3.00
C ASN A 509 -20.58 -45.73 1.56
N LEU A 510 -20.68 -44.69 0.72
CA LEU A 510 -21.14 -44.78 -0.66
C LEU A 510 -20.18 -45.59 -1.55
N ILE A 511 -18.89 -45.65 -1.21
CA ILE A 511 -17.86 -46.39 -1.96
C ILE A 511 -17.39 -47.67 -1.28
N ALA A 512 -17.89 -47.98 -0.08
CA ALA A 512 -17.49 -49.16 0.70
C ALA A 512 -17.87 -50.50 0.04
N GLY A 513 -18.79 -50.48 -0.93
CA GLY A 513 -19.26 -51.66 -1.66
C GLY A 513 -18.29 -52.21 -2.73
N ASP A 514 -17.31 -51.45 -3.22
CA ASP A 514 -16.23 -52.00 -4.07
C ASP A 514 -15.14 -52.59 -3.15
N PRO A 515 -14.74 -53.86 -3.31
CA PRO A 515 -13.65 -54.48 -2.55
C PRO A 515 -12.36 -53.65 -2.49
N ARG A 516 -12.05 -52.87 -3.55
CA ARG A 516 -10.88 -51.99 -3.64
C ARG A 516 -10.94 -50.78 -2.71
N SER A 517 -12.13 -50.33 -2.36
CA SER A 517 -12.40 -49.22 -1.42
C SER A 517 -13.17 -49.69 -0.18
N SER A 518 -12.99 -50.95 0.21
CA SER A 518 -13.56 -51.51 1.44
C SER A 518 -13.10 -50.73 2.69
N PRO A 519 -13.91 -50.66 3.76
CA PRO A 519 -13.60 -49.86 4.95
C PRO A 519 -12.22 -50.11 5.58
N PRO A 520 -11.69 -51.35 5.66
CA PRO A 520 -10.33 -51.58 6.18
C PRO A 520 -9.24 -50.95 5.29
N VAL A 521 -9.46 -50.90 3.97
CA VAL A 521 -8.54 -50.29 3.00
C VAL A 521 -8.60 -48.78 3.10
N GLN A 522 -9.80 -48.18 3.21
CA GLN A 522 -9.95 -46.73 3.45
C GLN A 522 -9.23 -46.31 4.75
N PHE A 523 -9.45 -47.05 5.84
CA PHE A 523 -8.80 -46.78 7.12
C PHE A 523 -7.27 -46.91 7.03
N SER A 524 -6.77 -48.02 6.47
CA SER A 524 -5.33 -48.25 6.32
C SER A 524 -4.66 -47.18 5.46
N LEU A 525 -5.32 -46.72 4.40
CA LEU A 525 -4.83 -45.65 3.53
C LEU A 525 -4.67 -44.33 4.30
N LEU A 526 -5.72 -43.89 5.02
CA LEU A 526 -5.65 -42.68 5.85
C LEU A 526 -4.62 -42.81 6.99
N HIS A 527 -4.56 -43.98 7.64
CA HIS A 527 -3.63 -44.24 8.74
C HIS A 527 -2.16 -44.27 8.28
N SER A 528 -1.87 -44.73 7.07
CA SER A 528 -0.52 -44.66 6.48
C SER A 528 0.03 -43.23 6.36
N LYS A 529 -0.86 -42.23 6.20
CA LYS A 529 -0.50 -40.82 6.10
C LYS A 529 -0.52 -40.09 7.45
N PHE A 530 -1.30 -40.59 8.43
CA PHE A 530 -1.55 -39.95 9.73
C PHE A 530 -0.28 -39.47 10.44
N HIS A 531 0.78 -40.28 10.50
CA HIS A 531 2.02 -39.94 11.21
C HIS A 531 2.88 -38.87 10.53
N LEU A 532 2.61 -38.56 9.26
CA LEU A 532 3.38 -37.61 8.44
C LEU A 532 2.72 -36.22 8.34
N CYS A 533 1.50 -36.05 8.87
CA CYS A 533 0.74 -34.80 8.79
C CYS A 533 0.84 -33.96 10.07
N SER A 534 0.50 -32.67 9.97
CA SER A 534 0.47 -31.73 11.11
C SER A 534 -0.52 -32.15 12.20
N VAL A 535 -0.49 -31.44 13.34
CA VAL A 535 -1.46 -31.59 14.43
C VAL A 535 -2.90 -31.43 13.93
N ALA A 536 -3.21 -30.35 13.20
CA ALA A 536 -4.57 -30.06 12.75
C ALA A 536 -5.14 -31.16 11.84
N THR A 537 -4.33 -31.69 10.93
CA THR A 537 -4.76 -32.80 10.04
C THR A 537 -4.93 -34.10 10.81
N ARG A 538 -4.08 -34.38 11.81
CA ARG A 538 -4.26 -35.54 12.70
C ARG A 538 -5.54 -35.43 13.54
N ALA A 539 -5.86 -34.24 14.06
CA ALA A 539 -7.09 -33.98 14.82
C ALA A 539 -8.35 -34.20 13.96
N LEU A 540 -8.30 -33.78 12.68
CA LEU A 540 -9.33 -34.05 11.69
C LEU A 540 -9.48 -35.55 11.38
N LEU A 541 -8.36 -36.27 11.17
CA LEU A 541 -8.38 -37.71 10.92
C LEU A 541 -8.88 -38.53 12.13
N LEU A 542 -8.65 -38.08 13.38
CA LEU A 542 -9.27 -38.70 14.55
C LEU A 542 -10.81 -38.61 14.49
N SER A 543 -11.36 -37.49 14.00
CA SER A 543 -12.80 -37.33 13.78
C SER A 543 -13.32 -38.24 12.65
N THR A 544 -12.55 -38.42 11.57
CA THR A 544 -12.83 -39.44 10.54
C THR A 544 -12.86 -40.86 11.13
N TYR A 545 -11.93 -41.19 12.01
CA TYR A 545 -11.82 -42.53 12.60
C TYR A 545 -13.01 -42.88 13.50
N ILE A 546 -13.53 -41.94 14.29
CA ILE A 546 -14.73 -42.19 15.10
C ILE A 546 -15.99 -42.30 14.22
N LYS A 547 -16.09 -41.55 13.11
CA LYS A 547 -17.14 -41.77 12.10
C LYS A 547 -17.06 -43.14 11.43
N PHE A 548 -15.86 -43.64 11.14
CA PHE A 548 -15.67 -45.02 10.65
C PHE A 548 -16.12 -46.09 11.66
N ILE A 549 -15.99 -45.84 12.97
CA ILE A 549 -16.55 -46.74 14.00
C ILE A 549 -18.09 -46.79 13.94
N ASN A 550 -18.74 -45.67 13.62
CA ASN A 550 -20.20 -45.60 13.43
C ASN A 550 -20.64 -46.31 12.14
N LEU A 551 -20.04 -45.91 11.00
CA LEU A 551 -20.40 -46.40 9.66
C LEU A 551 -20.03 -47.87 9.44
N PHE A 552 -18.92 -48.35 10.01
CA PHE A 552 -18.33 -49.66 9.68
C PHE A 552 -17.95 -50.46 10.94
N PRO A 553 -18.91 -51.15 11.57
CA PRO A 553 -18.69 -51.94 12.79
C PRO A 553 -17.53 -52.95 12.68
N GLU A 554 -17.26 -53.47 11.48
CA GLU A 554 -16.14 -54.37 11.18
C GLU A 554 -14.75 -53.76 11.43
N THR A 555 -14.59 -52.44 11.27
CA THR A 555 -13.30 -51.76 11.51
C THR A 555 -13.09 -51.36 12.98
N LYS A 556 -14.15 -51.42 13.80
CA LYS A 556 -14.17 -50.88 15.18
C LYS A 556 -13.02 -51.38 16.04
N ALA A 557 -12.72 -52.69 16.01
CA ALA A 557 -11.65 -53.28 16.82
C ALA A 557 -10.27 -52.71 16.47
N THR A 558 -9.98 -52.56 15.17
CA THR A 558 -8.72 -52.01 14.66
C THR A 558 -8.56 -50.54 15.04
N ILE A 559 -9.61 -49.74 14.83
CA ILE A 559 -9.59 -48.30 15.14
C ILE A 559 -9.46 -48.07 16.65
N GLN A 560 -10.17 -48.83 17.48
CA GLN A 560 -10.00 -48.78 18.94
C GLN A 560 -8.61 -49.21 19.40
N GLY A 561 -7.94 -50.12 18.66
CA GLY A 561 -6.54 -50.46 18.90
C GLY A 561 -5.62 -49.25 18.72
N VAL A 562 -5.84 -48.48 17.64
CA VAL A 562 -5.09 -47.24 17.34
C VAL A 562 -5.41 -46.12 18.34
N LEU A 563 -6.68 -45.88 18.66
CA LEU A 563 -7.07 -44.85 19.64
C LEU A 563 -6.55 -45.16 21.06
N ARG A 564 -6.41 -46.44 21.41
CA ARG A 564 -5.87 -46.90 22.70
C ARG A 564 -4.33 -46.94 22.74
N ALA A 565 -3.65 -46.73 21.62
CA ALA A 565 -2.19 -46.73 21.58
C ALA A 565 -1.60 -45.59 22.42
N GLY A 566 -0.47 -45.83 23.07
CA GLY A 566 0.16 -44.86 23.98
C GLY A 566 0.51 -43.52 23.31
N SER A 567 0.80 -43.54 22.01
CA SER A 567 1.05 -42.36 21.16
C SER A 567 -0.16 -41.43 20.96
N GLN A 568 -1.38 -41.92 21.25
CA GLN A 568 -2.63 -41.17 21.13
C GLN A 568 -3.11 -40.72 22.51
N LEU A 569 -3.21 -41.64 23.48
CA LEU A 569 -3.70 -41.32 24.83
C LEU A 569 -2.73 -40.45 25.67
N ARG A 570 -1.44 -40.48 25.36
CA ARG A 570 -0.40 -39.66 26.01
C ARG A 570 0.27 -38.73 24.98
N ASN A 571 -0.51 -38.21 24.03
CA ASN A 571 -0.01 -37.20 23.14
C ASN A 571 0.35 -35.92 23.93
N ALA A 572 1.38 -35.20 23.48
CA ALA A 572 1.76 -33.92 24.10
C ALA A 572 0.83 -32.77 23.66
N ASP A 573 0.14 -32.93 22.53
CA ASP A 573 -0.84 -31.98 22.04
C ASP A 573 -2.23 -32.22 22.65
N VAL A 574 -2.84 -31.15 23.17
CA VAL A 574 -4.11 -31.21 23.92
C VAL A 574 -5.28 -31.59 23.03
N GLU A 575 -5.39 -31.07 21.79
CA GLU A 575 -6.46 -31.42 20.86
C GLU A 575 -6.40 -32.89 20.45
N LEU A 576 -5.20 -33.40 20.15
CA LEU A 576 -5.01 -34.81 19.81
C LEU A 576 -5.32 -35.73 20.99
N GLN A 577 -4.89 -35.37 22.20
CA GLN A 577 -5.17 -36.15 23.40
C GLN A 577 -6.67 -36.15 23.72
N GLN A 578 -7.31 -34.98 23.72
CA GLN A 578 -8.73 -34.83 24.04
C GLN A 578 -9.59 -35.67 23.09
N ARG A 579 -9.42 -35.50 21.77
CA ARG A 579 -10.16 -36.28 20.77
C ARG A 579 -9.90 -37.78 20.89
N ALA A 580 -8.65 -38.20 21.12
CA ALA A 580 -8.34 -39.61 21.29
C ALA A 580 -9.04 -40.23 22.52
N VAL A 581 -9.05 -39.53 23.66
CA VAL A 581 -9.69 -39.99 24.90
C VAL A 581 -11.22 -39.97 24.76
N GLU A 582 -11.80 -38.89 24.22
CA GLU A 582 -13.24 -38.78 24.00
C GLU A 582 -13.74 -39.87 23.05
N TYR A 583 -13.13 -40.03 21.88
CA TYR A 583 -13.57 -41.00 20.87
C TYR A 583 -13.34 -42.46 21.30
N LEU A 584 -12.26 -42.74 22.06
CA LEU A 584 -12.08 -44.06 22.68
C LEU A 584 -13.17 -44.35 23.72
N THR A 585 -13.51 -43.36 24.55
CA THR A 585 -14.51 -43.48 25.60
C THR A 585 -15.90 -43.66 25.00
N LEU A 586 -16.29 -42.78 24.06
CA LEU A 586 -17.56 -42.83 23.33
C LEU A 586 -17.75 -44.20 22.65
N SER A 587 -16.74 -44.68 21.91
CA SER A 587 -16.83 -45.98 21.23
C SER A 587 -16.86 -47.20 22.16
N SER A 588 -16.45 -47.06 23.43
CA SER A 588 -16.39 -48.14 24.42
C SER A 588 -17.54 -48.15 25.42
N VAL A 589 -18.14 -46.98 25.72
CA VAL A 589 -19.13 -46.81 26.80
C VAL A 589 -20.52 -46.47 26.27
N ALA A 590 -20.64 -45.74 25.15
CA ALA A 590 -21.95 -45.36 24.61
C ALA A 590 -22.66 -46.56 23.95
N SER A 591 -24.00 -46.55 24.01
CA SER A 591 -24.83 -47.45 23.21
C SER A 591 -24.72 -47.11 21.72
N THR A 592 -24.99 -48.08 20.85
CA THR A 592 -24.96 -47.91 19.39
C THR A 592 -25.84 -46.73 18.94
N ASP A 593 -27.05 -46.62 19.51
CA ASP A 593 -28.01 -45.58 19.15
C ASP A 593 -27.48 -44.17 19.50
N VAL A 594 -26.90 -44.00 20.69
CA VAL A 594 -26.30 -42.72 21.12
C VAL A 594 -25.08 -42.37 20.26
N LEU A 595 -24.25 -43.37 19.93
CA LEU A 595 -23.10 -43.18 19.06
C LEU A 595 -23.52 -42.78 17.65
N ALA A 596 -24.60 -43.37 17.12
CA ALA A 596 -25.19 -43.02 15.84
C ALA A 596 -25.80 -41.61 15.83
N THR A 597 -26.52 -41.20 16.89
CA THR A 597 -27.07 -39.84 17.02
C THR A 597 -25.98 -38.76 17.13
N VAL A 598 -24.88 -39.04 17.84
CA VAL A 598 -23.75 -38.08 17.98
C VAL A 598 -22.94 -37.95 16.68
N LEU A 599 -22.98 -38.97 15.82
CA LEU A 599 -22.18 -39.08 14.59
C LEU A 599 -23.08 -39.21 13.35
N GLU A 600 -24.25 -38.59 13.40
CA GLU A 600 -25.18 -38.46 12.29
C GLU A 600 -24.57 -37.61 11.15
N GLU A 601 -25.16 -37.67 9.96
CA GLU A 601 -24.71 -36.89 8.81
C GLU A 601 -24.74 -35.39 9.11
N MET A 602 -23.67 -34.68 8.76
CA MET A 602 -23.54 -33.26 9.09
C MET A 602 -24.62 -32.43 8.38
N PRO A 603 -25.34 -31.52 9.08
CA PRO A 603 -26.30 -30.64 8.44
C PRO A 603 -25.66 -29.82 7.31
N PRO A 604 -26.41 -29.49 6.24
CA PRO A 604 -25.89 -28.67 5.14
C PRO A 604 -25.46 -27.29 5.65
N PHE A 605 -24.35 -26.79 5.11
CA PHE A 605 -23.81 -25.50 5.49
C PHE A 605 -24.72 -24.35 5.01
N PRO A 606 -24.93 -23.30 5.83
CA PRO A 606 -25.68 -22.13 5.41
C PRO A 606 -24.94 -21.39 4.29
N GLU A 607 -25.70 -20.83 3.34
CA GLU A 607 -25.12 -20.01 2.29
C GLU A 607 -24.45 -18.76 2.88
N ARG A 608 -23.19 -18.55 2.51
CA ARG A 608 -22.36 -17.39 2.90
C ARG A 608 -21.70 -16.82 1.65
N GLU A 609 -21.44 -15.52 1.65
CA GLU A 609 -20.63 -14.87 0.62
C GLU A 609 -19.25 -15.55 0.50
N SER A 610 -18.76 -15.75 -0.73
CA SER A 610 -17.51 -16.48 -0.98
C SER A 610 -16.31 -15.74 -0.38
N SER A 611 -15.80 -16.24 0.76
CA SER A 611 -14.61 -15.73 1.47
C SER A 611 -13.40 -15.59 0.53
N ILE A 612 -13.28 -16.50 -0.43
CA ILE A 612 -12.28 -16.53 -1.50
C ILE A 612 -12.22 -15.19 -2.28
N LEU A 613 -13.38 -14.57 -2.58
CA LEU A 613 -13.44 -13.27 -3.25
C LEU A 613 -13.02 -12.12 -2.33
N ALA A 614 -13.38 -12.18 -1.05
CA ALA A 614 -12.95 -11.19 -0.06
C ALA A 614 -11.43 -11.23 0.13
N LYS A 615 -10.81 -12.41 0.12
CA LYS A 615 -9.35 -12.57 0.18
C LYS A 615 -8.64 -12.03 -1.07
N LEU A 616 -9.18 -12.28 -2.28
CA LEU A 616 -8.62 -11.69 -3.51
C LEU A 616 -8.68 -10.15 -3.46
N LYS A 617 -9.79 -9.56 -3.00
CA LYS A 617 -9.92 -8.10 -2.83
C LYS A 617 -8.91 -7.54 -1.82
N ARG A 618 -8.70 -8.21 -0.68
CA ARG A 618 -7.67 -7.83 0.31
C ARG A 618 -6.26 -7.90 -0.27
N LYS A 619 -5.92 -8.97 -1.00
CA LYS A 619 -4.57 -9.17 -1.57
C LYS A 619 -4.20 -8.18 -2.67
N LYS A 620 -5.18 -7.70 -3.46
CA LYS A 620 -4.93 -6.73 -4.55
C LYS A 620 -4.66 -5.29 -4.04
N GLY A 621 -4.89 -5.04 -2.75
CA GLY A 621 -4.66 -3.77 -2.07
C GLY A 621 -5.62 -2.63 -2.51
N PRO A 622 -5.72 -1.53 -1.74
CA PRO A 622 -6.64 -0.43 -2.05
C PRO A 622 -6.31 0.37 -3.32
N GLY A 623 -5.18 0.10 -4.00
CA GLY A 623 -4.66 0.91 -5.10
C GLY A 623 -4.96 0.42 -6.52
N ALA A 624 -5.57 -0.77 -6.69
CA ALA A 624 -5.77 -1.40 -8.00
C ALA A 624 -7.19 -1.95 -8.23
N GLY A 625 -8.18 -1.37 -7.54
CA GLY A 625 -9.61 -1.59 -7.76
C GLY A 625 -10.21 -0.49 -8.65
N SER A 626 -10.88 -0.89 -9.73
CA SER A 626 -11.68 0.02 -10.56
C SER A 626 -12.87 0.57 -9.77
N ALA A 627 -13.06 1.88 -9.76
CA ALA A 627 -14.17 2.55 -9.07
C ALA A 627 -15.46 2.56 -9.92
N LEU A 628 -15.87 1.39 -10.44
CA LEU A 628 -16.98 1.25 -11.41
C LEU A 628 -18.08 0.24 -11.03
N ASP A 629 -18.01 -0.40 -9.86
CA ASP A 629 -18.98 -1.46 -9.47
C ASP A 629 -20.12 -0.97 -8.54
N ASP A 630 -20.03 0.24 -7.98
CA ASP A 630 -20.98 0.74 -6.96
C ASP A 630 -22.06 1.68 -7.55
N GLY A 631 -22.45 1.44 -8.81
CA GLY A 631 -23.25 2.37 -9.62
C GLY A 631 -24.59 1.88 -10.17
N ARG A 632 -24.97 0.60 -9.98
CA ARG A 632 -26.22 0.04 -10.52
C ARG A 632 -27.09 -0.62 -9.44
N ARG A 633 -27.94 0.19 -8.80
CA ARG A 633 -29.18 -0.26 -8.17
C ARG A 633 -30.31 0.69 -8.56
N ASP A 634 -31.03 0.34 -9.63
CA ASP A 634 -32.25 1.04 -10.04
C ASP A 634 -33.42 0.76 -9.08
N PRO A 635 -34.17 1.79 -8.65
CA PRO A 635 -35.28 1.62 -7.71
C PRO A 635 -36.65 1.65 -8.43
N SER A 636 -37.07 0.58 -9.11
CA SER A 636 -38.47 0.44 -9.56
C SER A 636 -38.93 -0.98 -9.87
N SER A 637 -39.60 -1.61 -8.90
CA SER A 637 -40.67 -2.58 -9.15
C SER A 637 -41.69 -2.57 -7.99
N HIS A 638 -42.76 -1.79 -8.17
CA HIS A 638 -44.00 -1.99 -7.43
C HIS A 638 -44.70 -3.25 -7.99
N ASP A 639 -45.28 -4.09 -7.13
CA ASP A 639 -46.67 -4.51 -7.34
C ASP A 639 -47.34 -5.00 -6.04
N ILE A 640 -48.18 -4.11 -5.51
CA ILE A 640 -49.54 -4.33 -5.01
C ILE A 640 -49.92 -5.78 -4.60
N ASN A 641 -50.04 -6.03 -3.30
CA ASN A 641 -51.30 -6.54 -2.74
C ASN A 641 -51.45 -6.09 -1.28
N GLY A 642 -52.67 -5.77 -0.84
CA GLY A 642 -52.92 -5.18 0.47
C GLY A 642 -53.89 -5.99 1.33
N GLY A 643 -53.73 -5.90 2.65
CA GLY A 643 -54.79 -6.25 3.60
C GLY A 643 -54.36 -6.92 4.90
N VAL A 644 -54.86 -6.37 6.01
CA VAL A 644 -55.13 -7.02 7.31
C VAL A 644 -53.95 -7.17 8.30
N GLU A 645 -53.90 -6.21 9.23
CA GLU A 645 -53.37 -6.35 10.61
C GLU A 645 -54.16 -7.44 11.39
N PRO A 646 -53.57 -8.15 12.39
CA PRO A 646 -53.22 -7.48 13.64
C PRO A 646 -51.98 -7.98 14.42
N THR A 647 -51.48 -7.12 15.30
CA THR A 647 -50.61 -7.50 16.42
C THR A 647 -51.44 -7.88 17.66
N PRO A 648 -50.97 -8.83 18.48
CA PRO A 648 -51.41 -8.94 19.88
C PRO A 648 -50.26 -8.64 20.85
N SER A 649 -50.55 -7.84 21.87
CA SER A 649 -49.64 -7.47 22.95
C SER A 649 -49.91 -8.26 24.23
N THR A 650 -48.94 -8.31 25.15
CA THR A 650 -49.12 -8.83 26.52
C THR A 650 -48.63 -7.83 27.58
N VAL A 651 -49.51 -6.87 27.84
CA VAL A 651 -49.88 -6.27 29.15
C VAL A 651 -48.98 -6.53 30.37
N SER A 652 -48.53 -5.46 31.05
CA SER A 652 -48.87 -5.17 32.47
C SER A 652 -48.38 -3.78 32.96
N THR A 653 -49.34 -2.94 33.35
CA THR A 653 -49.24 -1.66 34.07
C THR A 653 -49.32 -1.88 35.61
N PRO A 654 -49.16 -0.89 36.54
CA PRO A 654 -49.52 0.55 36.41
C PRO A 654 -48.62 1.64 37.06
N SER A 655 -48.94 2.88 36.68
CA SER A 655 -48.44 4.19 37.18
C SER A 655 -49.11 4.61 38.52
N PRO A 656 -48.85 5.82 39.11
CA PRO A 656 -49.47 7.07 38.60
C PRO A 656 -48.76 8.44 38.86
N SER A 657 -49.22 9.48 38.14
CA SER A 657 -49.31 10.93 38.52
C SER A 657 -48.04 11.78 38.67
N ALA A 658 -47.92 13.04 38.21
CA ALA A 658 -48.88 14.02 37.66
C ALA A 658 -48.19 15.25 37.01
N ASP A 659 -48.96 16.00 36.20
CA ASP A 659 -48.90 17.45 35.90
C ASP A 659 -47.67 18.12 35.22
N LEU A 660 -47.81 19.31 34.59
CA LEU A 660 -48.85 19.88 33.68
C LEU A 660 -48.30 21.22 33.12
N LEU A 661 -48.56 21.51 31.83
CA LEU A 661 -48.36 22.82 31.14
C LEU A 661 -46.92 23.37 31.02
N GLY A 662 -46.61 23.95 29.85
CA GLY A 662 -45.43 24.80 29.63
C GLY A 662 -45.82 26.19 29.13
N LEU A 663 -44.84 27.07 28.89
CA LEU A 663 -44.84 28.13 27.85
C LEU A 663 -43.55 28.99 27.89
N ARG A 664 -42.81 28.99 26.79
CA ARG A 664 -42.17 30.13 26.09
C ARG A 664 -41.62 31.35 26.89
N ALA A 665 -40.29 31.58 26.89
CA ALA A 665 -39.62 32.87 26.59
C ALA A 665 -38.06 32.83 26.76
N ALA A 666 -37.35 33.72 26.06
CA ALA A 666 -35.92 34.06 26.19
C ALA A 666 -35.74 35.57 25.81
N PRO A 667 -34.55 36.21 25.87
CA PRO A 667 -33.35 36.08 26.73
C PRO A 667 -33.42 37.22 27.80
N PRO A 668 -32.49 38.19 28.05
CA PRO A 668 -31.01 38.37 27.96
C PRO A 668 -30.43 38.73 29.38
N PRO A 669 -29.39 39.60 29.61
CA PRO A 669 -28.22 40.07 28.85
C PRO A 669 -26.87 39.89 29.62
N ALA A 670 -25.78 40.58 29.22
CA ALA A 670 -24.42 40.48 29.80
C ALA A 670 -23.82 41.83 30.28
N ALA A 671 -22.65 41.75 30.96
CA ALA A 671 -21.59 42.78 31.14
C ALA A 671 -21.83 43.93 32.17
N PRO A 672 -20.81 44.78 32.52
CA PRO A 672 -19.44 44.53 33.05
C PRO A 672 -19.12 45.54 34.23
N PRO A 673 -17.96 46.26 34.42
CA PRO A 673 -16.51 46.05 34.18
C PRO A 673 -15.54 46.44 35.37
N ALA A 674 -14.27 45.97 35.31
CA ALA A 674 -12.97 46.62 35.68
C ALA A 674 -12.72 47.29 37.08
N PRO A 675 -11.45 47.57 37.49
CA PRO A 675 -10.61 48.63 36.91
C PRO A 675 -9.14 48.25 36.57
N LEU A 676 -8.46 49.16 35.87
CA LEU A 676 -7.06 49.10 35.42
C LEU A 676 -6.11 49.96 36.29
N GLY A 677 -4.81 49.63 36.31
CA GLY A 677 -3.74 50.50 36.82
C GLY A 677 -2.35 49.97 36.45
N ALA A 678 -1.53 50.79 35.78
CA ALA A 678 -0.24 50.37 35.19
C ALA A 678 0.98 50.72 36.05
N GLY A 679 2.09 50.00 35.86
CA GLY A 679 3.40 50.33 36.46
C GLY A 679 4.51 49.35 36.05
N ASN A 680 5.47 49.82 35.25
CA ASN A 680 6.70 49.08 34.94
C ASN A 680 7.65 49.07 36.15
N LEU A 681 8.37 47.96 36.39
CA LEU A 681 9.81 47.87 36.70
C LEU A 681 10.15 46.51 37.33
N LEU A 682 11.07 45.76 36.72
CA LEU A 682 12.42 45.57 37.27
C LEU A 682 13.34 44.97 36.18
N VAL A 683 14.63 45.28 36.27
CA VAL A 683 15.62 45.13 35.20
C VAL A 683 16.78 44.27 35.69
N ASP A 684 17.19 43.32 34.83
CA ASP A 684 18.56 42.79 34.63
C ASP A 684 19.48 42.63 35.85
N VAL A 685 19.65 41.38 36.31
CA VAL A 685 20.86 40.95 37.05
C VAL A 685 21.18 39.48 36.75
N PHE A 686 22.19 39.22 35.91
CA PHE A 686 23.44 38.51 36.28
C PHE A 686 24.21 38.01 35.06
N SER A 687 25.34 38.67 34.79
CA SER A 687 26.51 38.05 34.20
C SER A 687 27.79 38.66 34.78
N ASP A 688 28.68 37.75 35.19
CA ASP A 688 30.14 37.84 35.23
C ASP A 688 30.93 38.25 36.50
N GLY A 689 32.02 37.51 36.73
CA GLY A 689 33.22 37.85 37.51
C GLY A 689 33.37 37.32 38.95
N PRO A 690 34.61 37.03 39.41
CA PRO A 690 35.70 36.29 38.73
C PRO A 690 36.42 35.26 39.64
N ALA A 691 37.55 34.71 39.18
CA ALA A 691 38.24 33.53 39.73
C ALA A 691 39.19 33.73 40.94
N ALA A 692 39.48 32.62 41.65
CA ALA A 692 40.70 32.41 42.44
C ALA A 692 41.13 30.91 42.42
N GLN A 693 42.45 30.65 42.29
CA GLN A 693 43.11 29.33 42.40
C GLN A 693 43.83 29.21 43.77
N PRO A 694 44.64 28.16 44.10
CA PRO A 694 44.80 26.79 43.56
C PRO A 694 44.76 25.68 44.67
N SER A 695 44.84 24.38 44.30
CA SER A 695 45.97 23.49 44.69
C SER A 695 45.75 21.97 44.45
N LEU A 696 46.83 21.33 43.97
CA LEU A 696 47.26 19.92 44.12
C LEU A 696 46.33 18.75 43.72
N GLY A 697 46.80 17.95 42.75
CA GLY A 697 46.38 16.56 42.52
C GLY A 697 47.15 15.55 43.42
N PRO A 698 47.29 14.25 43.07
CA PRO A 698 47.25 13.68 41.71
C PRO A 698 46.27 12.50 41.49
N THR A 699 46.30 12.00 40.26
CA THR A 699 45.80 10.71 39.73
C THR A 699 46.70 9.53 40.18
N PRO A 700 46.62 8.26 39.68
CA PRO A 700 45.71 7.64 38.70
C PRO A 700 45.19 6.20 39.05
N GLU A 701 44.32 5.68 38.17
CA GLU A 701 44.25 4.30 37.60
C GLU A 701 44.34 2.99 38.42
N GLU A 702 43.69 1.96 37.83
CA GLU A 702 43.85 0.50 38.00
C GLU A 702 43.73 -0.15 39.39
N ALA A 703 42.66 -0.94 39.57
CA ALA A 703 42.75 -2.28 40.19
C ALA A 703 41.52 -3.17 39.88
N PHE A 704 41.76 -4.15 39.02
CA PHE A 704 41.36 -5.57 39.16
C PHE A 704 39.92 -5.98 39.50
N LEU A 705 39.35 -6.72 38.55
CA LEU A 705 38.57 -7.93 38.75
C LEU A 705 39.16 -8.83 39.87
N SER A 706 38.33 -9.44 40.72
CA SER A 706 38.29 -10.92 40.83
C SER A 706 37.15 -11.45 41.73
N GLU A 707 36.43 -12.43 41.18
CA GLU A 707 36.15 -13.76 41.77
C GLU A 707 35.16 -14.04 42.94
N LEU A 708 34.37 -15.09 42.66
CA LEU A 708 33.98 -16.24 43.50
C LEU A 708 32.77 -16.17 44.47
N GLU A 709 31.68 -16.80 43.99
CA GLU A 709 30.70 -17.64 44.71
C GLU A 709 31.34 -18.78 45.58
N PRO A 710 30.57 -19.61 46.34
CA PRO A 710 29.32 -19.43 47.13
C PRO A 710 29.54 -20.08 48.55
N PRO A 711 28.60 -20.76 49.28
CA PRO A 711 27.12 -20.75 49.32
C PRO A 711 26.49 -20.53 50.74
N ALA A 712 25.15 -20.66 50.79
CA ALA A 712 24.19 -20.96 51.89
C ALA A 712 24.74 -21.54 53.25
N PRO A 713 24.04 -21.42 54.42
CA PRO A 713 22.62 -21.85 54.54
C PRO A 713 21.71 -21.26 55.66
N GLU A 714 20.52 -21.86 55.75
CA GLU A 714 19.61 -22.04 56.91
C GLU A 714 18.61 -20.95 57.36
N SER A 715 17.34 -21.37 57.35
CA SER A 715 16.17 -20.75 58.00
C SER A 715 15.87 -21.44 59.34
N PRO A 716 15.00 -20.85 60.19
CA PRO A 716 13.97 -21.70 60.81
C PRO A 716 12.55 -21.11 60.90
N MET A 717 11.61 -21.95 60.47
CA MET A 717 10.19 -22.12 60.82
C MET A 717 9.39 -21.15 61.73
N ALA A 718 8.25 -20.73 61.16
CA ALA A 718 6.86 -20.96 61.64
C ALA A 718 6.21 -20.10 62.76
N LEU A 719 5.04 -19.51 62.43
CA LEU A 719 3.74 -20.02 62.92
C LEU A 719 2.50 -19.42 62.20
N LEU A 720 1.80 -20.30 61.46
CA LEU A 720 0.37 -20.37 61.11
C LEU A 720 -0.58 -19.16 61.32
N ALA A 721 -1.20 -18.68 60.24
CA ALA A 721 -2.66 -18.65 60.06
C ALA A 721 -3.03 -18.40 58.58
N ASP A 722 -3.85 -19.28 58.00
CA ASP A 722 -4.45 -19.11 56.66
C ASP A 722 -5.91 -18.63 56.84
N PRO A 723 -6.49 -17.83 55.93
CA PRO A 723 -7.46 -18.47 55.04
C PRO A 723 -7.59 -17.88 53.62
N ALA A 724 -7.76 -18.82 52.68
CA ALA A 724 -8.51 -18.75 51.42
C ALA A 724 -7.93 -17.91 50.25
N PRO A 725 -7.89 -18.47 49.01
CA PRO A 725 -7.51 -17.73 47.83
C PRO A 725 -8.63 -16.79 47.40
N ALA A 726 -8.31 -15.50 47.27
CA ALA A 726 -9.11 -14.58 46.48
C ALA A 726 -9.02 -14.95 44.99
N ALA A 727 -10.12 -14.81 44.26
CA ALA A 727 -10.25 -15.28 42.88
C ALA A 727 -9.28 -14.58 41.91
N ASP A 728 -8.91 -15.29 40.84
CA ASP A 728 -8.31 -14.69 39.64
C ASP A 728 -9.16 -13.52 39.14
N PRO A 729 -8.60 -12.31 38.94
CA PRO A 729 -9.20 -11.35 38.06
C PRO A 729 -9.09 -11.89 36.63
N GLY A 730 -10.23 -12.07 35.96
CA GLY A 730 -10.28 -12.40 34.54
C GLY A 730 -9.66 -11.30 33.66
N PRO A 731 -9.64 -11.45 32.33
CA PRO A 731 -9.05 -10.47 31.43
C PRO A 731 -9.82 -9.15 31.50
N GLU A 732 -9.28 -8.18 32.24
CA GLU A 732 -9.85 -6.83 32.33
C GLU A 732 -9.72 -6.10 30.99
N ASP A 733 -10.89 -5.85 30.40
CA ASP A 733 -11.26 -4.80 29.46
C ASP A 733 -10.09 -3.99 28.85
N ILE A 734 -9.60 -4.45 27.69
CA ILE A 734 -8.70 -3.65 26.84
C ILE A 734 -9.53 -2.51 26.26
N GLY A 735 -9.44 -1.34 26.91
CA GLY A 735 -10.06 -0.11 26.42
C GLY A 735 -9.71 0.17 24.95
N PRO A 736 -10.61 0.83 24.19
CA PRO A 736 -10.50 0.94 22.74
C PRO A 736 -9.15 1.55 22.31
N PRO A 737 -8.54 1.04 21.22
CA PRO A 737 -7.25 1.52 20.74
C PRO A 737 -7.31 3.02 20.45
N ILE A 738 -6.27 3.73 20.89
CA ILE A 738 -6.15 5.19 20.71
C ILE A 738 -6.19 5.50 19.20
N PRO A 739 -6.94 6.50 18.72
CA PRO A 739 -7.06 6.81 17.28
C PRO A 739 -5.74 7.09 16.54
N GLU A 740 -4.66 7.36 17.28
CA GLU A 740 -3.31 7.64 16.76
C GLU A 740 -2.40 6.40 16.75
N ALA A 741 -2.88 5.21 17.16
CA ALA A 741 -2.05 4.02 17.37
C ALA A 741 -1.14 3.65 16.18
N ASP A 742 -1.64 3.77 14.94
CA ASP A 742 -0.85 3.51 13.73
C ASP A 742 0.29 4.53 13.53
N GLU A 743 0.10 5.80 13.89
CA GLU A 743 1.19 6.78 13.87
C GLU A 743 2.24 6.49 14.95
N LEU A 744 1.79 6.07 16.14
CA LEU A 744 2.69 5.73 17.25
C LEU A 744 3.50 4.47 16.93
N LEU A 745 2.89 3.47 16.29
CA LEU A 745 3.56 2.28 15.78
C LEU A 745 4.61 2.63 14.72
N ASN A 746 4.28 3.50 13.75
CA ASN A 746 5.25 3.98 12.76
C ASN A 746 6.41 4.75 13.41
N LYS A 747 6.13 5.61 14.40
CA LYS A 747 7.17 6.31 15.19
C LYS A 747 8.07 5.32 15.96
N PHE A 748 7.51 4.24 16.51
CA PHE A 748 8.22 3.18 17.22
C PHE A 748 9.15 2.37 16.30
N VAL A 749 8.64 1.90 15.16
CA VAL A 749 9.42 1.08 14.21
C VAL A 749 10.53 1.88 13.54
N CYS A 750 10.30 3.16 13.22
CA CYS A 750 11.25 3.98 12.47
C CYS A 750 12.29 4.74 13.31
N ARG A 751 12.20 4.76 14.66
CA ARG A 751 13.11 5.57 15.51
C ARG A 751 13.70 4.79 16.68
N ASN A 752 15.03 4.70 16.71
CA ASN A 752 15.78 4.08 17.81
C ASN A 752 15.83 4.93 19.11
N ASN A 753 15.34 6.17 19.10
CA ASN A 753 15.26 7.05 20.27
C ASN A 753 14.19 8.13 20.07
N GLY A 754 13.38 8.42 21.08
CA GLY A 754 12.44 9.53 21.07
C GLY A 754 11.29 9.37 22.08
N VAL A 755 10.37 10.34 22.05
CA VAL A 755 9.09 10.23 22.76
C VAL A 755 8.12 9.42 21.90
N LEU A 756 7.57 8.34 22.45
CA LEU A 756 6.53 7.52 21.82
C LEU A 756 5.14 8.10 22.06
N PHE A 757 4.84 8.44 23.31
CA PHE A 757 3.52 8.89 23.71
C PHE A 757 3.64 10.03 24.71
N GLU A 758 2.76 11.02 24.60
CA GLU A 758 2.78 12.20 25.46
C GLU A 758 1.36 12.72 25.62
N ASN A 759 0.87 12.75 26.86
CA ASN A 759 -0.38 13.42 27.19
C ASN A 759 -0.16 14.41 28.36
N GLN A 760 -1.25 14.89 28.97
CA GLN A 760 -1.18 15.86 30.08
C GLN A 760 -0.68 15.25 31.40
N LEU A 761 -0.65 13.92 31.53
CA LEU A 761 -0.35 13.18 32.77
C LEU A 761 1.01 12.45 32.70
N LEU A 762 1.31 11.85 31.56
CA LEU A 762 2.43 10.92 31.36
C LEU A 762 3.13 11.19 30.02
N GLN A 763 4.45 11.04 30.02
CA GLN A 763 5.29 10.96 28.82
C GLN A 763 5.98 9.59 28.81
N ILE A 764 5.95 8.91 27.67
CA ILE A 764 6.62 7.62 27.45
C ILE A 764 7.70 7.83 26.38
N GLY A 765 8.96 7.74 26.78
CA GLY A 765 10.11 7.70 25.88
C GLY A 765 10.56 6.28 25.59
N VAL A 766 11.21 6.09 24.44
CA VAL A 766 11.91 4.84 24.10
C VAL A 766 13.35 5.13 23.68
N LYS A 767 14.22 4.19 24.00
CA LYS A 767 15.52 4.03 23.36
C LYS A 767 15.73 2.55 23.03
N SER A 768 16.14 2.25 21.81
CA SER A 768 16.31 0.88 21.32
C SER A 768 17.70 0.70 20.72
N GLU A 769 18.39 -0.37 21.12
CA GLU A 769 19.73 -0.72 20.64
C GLU A 769 19.69 -2.14 20.04
N PHE A 770 20.01 -2.25 18.76
CA PHE A 770 19.99 -3.51 18.00
C PHE A 770 21.42 -3.90 17.58
N ARG A 771 21.77 -5.17 17.77
CA ARG A 771 23.01 -5.80 17.28
C ARG A 771 22.68 -7.16 16.69
N GLN A 772 22.74 -7.30 15.37
CA GLN A 772 22.35 -8.52 14.66
C GLN A 772 20.91 -8.93 15.06
N ASN A 773 20.70 -10.18 15.49
CA ASN A 773 19.41 -10.72 15.96
C ASN A 773 19.07 -10.37 17.43
N LEU A 774 19.89 -9.56 18.11
CA LEU A 774 19.66 -9.17 19.51
C LEU A 774 19.20 -7.70 19.59
N GLY A 775 18.06 -7.48 20.24
CA GLY A 775 17.48 -6.15 20.45
C GLY A 775 17.24 -5.89 21.93
N ARG A 776 17.72 -4.75 22.43
CA ARG A 776 17.40 -4.23 23.76
C ARG A 776 16.56 -2.98 23.64
N MET A 777 15.45 -2.95 24.37
CA MET A 777 14.57 -1.79 24.47
C MET A 777 14.58 -1.25 25.89
N TYR A 778 14.65 0.08 26.00
CA TYR A 778 14.50 0.86 27.22
C TYR A 778 13.24 1.72 27.08
N LEU A 779 12.28 1.54 27.97
CA LEU A 779 11.13 2.44 28.12
C LEU A 779 11.37 3.40 29.28
N PHE A 780 11.06 4.68 29.08
CA PHE A 780 11.20 5.76 30.05
C PHE A 780 9.83 6.35 30.36
N TYR A 781 9.39 6.27 31.61
CA TYR A 781 8.13 6.87 32.05
C TYR A 781 8.40 8.17 32.80
N GLY A 782 7.87 9.28 32.30
CA GLY A 782 7.96 10.61 32.90
C GLY A 782 6.60 11.10 33.39
N ASN A 783 6.49 11.37 34.70
CA ASN A 783 5.31 12.00 35.29
C ASN A 783 5.31 13.50 34.97
N LYS A 784 4.25 13.98 34.30
CA LYS A 784 4.05 15.40 33.93
C LYS A 784 3.20 16.18 34.93
N THR A 785 2.64 15.51 35.93
CA THR A 785 1.84 16.15 36.98
C THR A 785 2.70 16.59 38.17
N SER A 786 2.16 17.46 39.01
CA SER A 786 2.78 17.88 40.28
C SER A 786 2.65 16.86 41.41
N VAL A 787 2.01 15.71 41.17
CA VAL A 787 1.67 14.70 42.20
C VAL A 787 2.34 13.37 41.88
N GLN A 788 2.96 12.72 42.86
CA GLN A 788 3.62 11.42 42.68
C GLN A 788 2.62 10.29 42.46
N PHE A 789 2.87 9.41 41.48
CA PHE A 789 2.09 8.18 41.32
C PHE A 789 2.55 7.14 42.33
N GLN A 790 1.69 6.78 43.28
CA GLN A 790 1.98 5.80 44.35
C GLN A 790 2.00 4.36 43.82
N ASN A 791 1.06 4.00 42.93
CA ASN A 791 0.85 2.64 42.42
C ASN A 791 0.98 2.59 40.88
N PHE A 792 2.17 2.92 40.35
CA PHE A 792 2.42 2.85 38.90
C PHE A 792 3.03 1.49 38.51
N SER A 793 2.32 0.73 37.68
CA SER A 793 2.79 -0.56 37.14
C SER A 793 2.63 -0.62 35.61
N PRO A 794 3.72 -0.62 34.83
CA PRO A 794 3.65 -0.83 33.39
C PRO A 794 3.54 -2.33 33.07
N THR A 795 2.46 -2.73 32.41
CA THR A 795 2.28 -4.10 31.89
C THR A 795 2.54 -4.11 30.38
N VAL A 796 3.37 -5.04 29.90
CA VAL A 796 3.59 -5.27 28.47
C VAL A 796 2.96 -6.60 28.10
N VAL A 797 2.02 -6.56 27.14
CA VAL A 797 1.34 -7.74 26.59
C VAL A 797 1.75 -7.88 25.13
N HIS A 798 2.09 -9.09 24.72
CA HIS A 798 2.29 -9.44 23.31
C HIS A 798 1.75 -10.86 23.07
N PRO A 799 1.43 -11.24 21.82
CA PRO A 799 1.12 -12.62 21.45
C PRO A 799 2.41 -13.44 21.22
N GLY A 800 2.36 -14.77 21.46
CA GLY A 800 3.41 -15.73 21.05
C GLY A 800 4.52 -16.01 22.08
N ASP A 801 5.58 -16.70 21.63
CA ASP A 801 6.58 -17.35 22.50
C ASP A 801 7.48 -16.41 23.32
N LEU A 802 7.54 -15.13 22.97
CA LEU A 802 8.34 -14.09 23.66
C LEU A 802 7.96 -13.90 25.15
N GLN A 803 6.82 -14.44 25.60
CA GLN A 803 6.25 -14.17 26.92
C GLN A 803 7.08 -14.81 28.04
N THR A 804 7.81 -15.86 27.70
CA THR A 804 8.73 -16.59 28.57
C THR A 804 10.07 -15.87 28.82
N HIS A 805 10.38 -14.81 28.05
CA HIS A 805 11.68 -14.12 28.10
C HIS A 805 11.65 -12.77 28.86
N ILE A 806 10.49 -12.33 29.36
CA ILE A 806 10.34 -11.07 30.11
C ILE A 806 10.63 -11.29 31.60
N LEU A 807 11.81 -10.88 32.05
CA LEU A 807 12.20 -10.93 33.47
C LEU A 807 11.69 -9.72 34.27
N SER A 808 10.81 -10.02 35.23
CA SER A 808 10.43 -9.24 36.44
C SER A 808 10.17 -7.72 36.34
N THR A 809 8.90 -7.35 36.49
CA THR A 809 8.43 -5.99 36.81
C THR A 809 8.92 -5.54 38.19
N TRP A 810 9.52 -4.35 38.26
CA TRP A 810 9.79 -3.65 39.53
C TRP A 810 8.70 -2.61 39.80
N SER A 811 8.03 -2.70 40.96
CA SER A 811 7.11 -1.68 41.44
C SER A 811 7.86 -0.62 42.25
N SER A 812 7.75 0.65 41.85
CA SER A 812 8.33 1.79 42.57
C SER A 812 7.55 3.08 42.24
N PRO A 813 7.27 3.96 43.21
CA PRO A 813 6.42 5.13 43.00
C PRO A 813 7.09 6.20 42.12
N LEU A 814 6.41 6.63 41.04
CA LEU A 814 6.95 7.51 40.01
C LEU A 814 6.92 9.00 40.44
N ALA A 815 8.03 9.48 40.98
CA ALA A 815 8.23 10.86 41.41
C ALA A 815 8.20 11.85 40.21
N PRO A 816 7.79 13.12 40.42
CA PRO A 816 7.85 14.16 39.39
C PRO A 816 9.25 14.29 38.78
N ALA A 817 9.31 14.44 37.45
CA ALA A 817 10.54 14.59 36.67
C ALA A 817 11.60 13.47 36.78
N ARG A 818 11.28 12.30 37.36
CA ARG A 818 12.23 11.17 37.46
C ARG A 818 11.85 10.03 36.51
N PRO A 819 12.69 9.68 35.52
CA PRO A 819 12.38 8.60 34.58
C PRO A 819 12.55 7.22 35.23
N LEU A 820 11.54 6.36 35.12
CA LEU A 820 11.67 4.92 35.41
C LEU A 820 12.17 4.20 34.15
N GLN A 821 13.19 3.35 34.28
CA GLN A 821 13.77 2.55 33.20
C GLN A 821 13.33 1.08 33.32
N VAL A 822 12.76 0.52 32.26
CA VAL A 822 12.48 -0.93 32.14
C VAL A 822 13.31 -1.50 30.99
N CYS A 823 13.97 -2.64 31.21
CA CYS A 823 14.88 -3.27 30.25
C CYS A 823 14.35 -4.63 29.78
N PHE A 824 14.26 -4.83 28.47
CA PHE A 824 13.82 -6.11 27.88
C PHE A 824 14.98 -6.77 27.12
N PRO A 825 15.46 -7.96 27.56
CA PRO A 825 16.37 -8.79 26.78
C PRO A 825 15.59 -9.72 25.85
N GLY A 826 15.72 -9.56 24.54
CA GLY A 826 15.08 -10.43 23.55
C GLY A 826 16.00 -10.81 22.39
N SER A 827 15.99 -12.09 22.03
CA SER A 827 16.44 -12.58 20.72
C SER A 827 15.27 -12.49 19.74
N TRP A 828 15.47 -11.77 18.64
CA TRP A 828 14.46 -11.56 17.61
C TRP A 828 14.91 -12.28 16.35
N GLU A 829 14.33 -13.46 16.09
CA GLU A 829 14.42 -14.09 14.77
C GLU A 829 13.45 -13.38 13.83
N THR A 830 13.94 -12.32 13.18
CA THR A 830 13.20 -11.60 12.14
C THR A 830 13.44 -12.28 10.80
N ASP A 831 12.48 -13.09 10.36
CA ASP A 831 12.53 -13.83 9.08
C ASP A 831 12.17 -12.96 7.86
N GLU A 832 12.55 -11.68 7.90
CA GLU A 832 12.43 -10.71 6.79
C GLU A 832 13.54 -9.64 6.89
N PRO A 833 14.25 -9.31 5.79
CA PRO A 833 15.33 -8.32 5.79
C PRO A 833 14.83 -6.87 5.73
N ARG A 834 15.55 -5.97 6.40
CA ARG A 834 15.36 -4.49 6.35
C ARG A 834 15.88 -3.87 5.04
#